data_AF-A0A8T0RQJ9-F1
#
_entry.id   AF-A0A8T0RQJ9-F1
#
_cell.length_a   1.000
_cell.length_b   1.000
_cell.length_c   1.000
_cell.angle_alpha   90.00
_cell.angle_beta   90.00
_cell.angle_gamma   90.00
#
_symmetry.space_group_name_H-M   'P 1'
#
loop_
_entity.id
_entity.type
_entity.pdbx_description
1 polymer ?
#
loop_
_entity_poly.entity_id
_entity_poly.type
_entity_poly.pdbx_seq_one_letter_code
_entity_poly.pdbx_strand_id
1 'polypeptide(L)'
;MPTTMAHHGPPAVLALHLLLQIHLVVMLCSLLLPSSAVALTGNNTAAAATVARQFPCLRDQETALLRLKRSFTATTDSIRAFRSWKVGTNCCGWAGVHCGDADGRVTSLDLGSWGLESAGLDPALFDLTSLRYLNLGWNNFNLAELPSTGFERLTNLTSLNLPNTNFSGQVPLNIGRLTNLVSLDLSVSIEIIELADENRYMVDFPDNIGELAVTNFTSLVANLGNLRELNLGYVDLSQSNDWCDALSMYARNLRVLRLPFCNIYGPICGTLSALRSLSVIDLWYNSLTGQVPDFFANYSLLSVLQLSYNDLEGWVSPEIFEHKKLVTIDLHRNPKISGSLPNISADSCLQNLLVGHTNFSGTIPSSIGKMRSLKRLGLDAPGFSGNLPSSIGELKSLNTLKVSGLNLVGPIPSWITNLTSLEVLKFSKCGLYGPIPSSIGHLIKLKTYAFIQCEASGGIPQHIFNMTQLEELALGSNNFTGTVELNSLWRLPNLSLLDLSNNKIIVLEGQENSSMVSFPDINFLKLASCSIIKFPTILKHLNDCIGLDLSNNQMHGIPRWLWENWSTDPSFGPHGGLFFLDFSHNNFTSVGYETFLPIYARILDLSFNMFEGPIPLPQYTGAEVLDYSSNMFSSMPHNFSTQLGDTYVFKASQNNLSGNIPTSFCMVYEFLDLSYNTFNGSVPSCLMEDANPLRVLNLKRNQLDGELPDTINENCTLELLDISSNRIEGQLPKSLVACKRLEVLAIANNKITGSFPCWMSTLPRLQVLILKHNNFFGLVIPSSAKDRITCGFPSLRILDLSYNNFSGTLNKEWLSKLMGMIVKVSNETLVMEYYAYQDEVYQLSTELTWKGLDQQFDKTWRTLGFLDVSNNAFQGSIPADIGGLVLLDELNMSHNSFTGPIPSQLGHLAHLESLDLSSNELSGEIPWELASLDSLTTLNLSNNKLVGSIPESPHFLTFSNSSFLGNEDLCGPPLSKLCKSNVVPSKKKKYLDFILFLFVGTRFGVGFAVAIVVAWRIPVRK
;
A
#
# COMPACT_ATOMS: atom_id res chain seq x y z
N MET A 1 -28.04 1.43 -45.31
CA MET A 1 -29.41 1.96 -45.06
C MET A 1 -29.83 1.54 -43.65
N PRO A 2 -30.38 2.44 -42.83
CA PRO A 2 -30.20 2.38 -41.38
C PRO A 2 -31.29 1.58 -40.68
N THR A 3 -30.89 0.68 -39.79
CA THR A 3 -31.76 0.09 -38.76
C THR A 3 -30.95 -0.11 -37.46
N THR A 4 -31.08 0.91 -36.59
CA THR A 4 -31.17 0.82 -35.12
C THR A 4 -30.27 -0.19 -34.38
N MET A 5 -29.09 0.26 -33.94
CA MET A 5 -28.40 -0.30 -32.78
C MET A 5 -28.99 0.29 -31.50
N ALA A 6 -29.64 -0.54 -30.70
CA ALA A 6 -29.95 -0.25 -29.31
C ALA A 6 -28.73 -0.64 -28.48
N HIS A 7 -27.97 0.35 -28.00
CA HIS A 7 -26.97 0.15 -26.96
C HIS A 7 -27.69 -0.15 -25.65
N HIS A 8 -27.77 -1.43 -25.30
CA HIS A 8 -28.00 -1.87 -23.93
C HIS A 8 -26.65 -1.99 -23.24
N GLY A 9 -26.27 -0.99 -22.45
CA GLY A 9 -25.22 -1.13 -21.46
C GLY A 9 -25.78 -1.72 -20.15
N PRO A 10 -25.11 -2.69 -19.52
CA PRO A 10 -25.14 -2.89 -18.07
C PRO A 10 -23.84 -2.28 -17.46
N PRO A 11 -23.83 -1.76 -16.22
CA PRO A 11 -24.63 -2.18 -15.07
C PRO A 11 -25.30 -1.01 -14.30
N ALA A 12 -26.25 -0.29 -14.91
CA ALA A 12 -27.12 0.64 -14.16
C ALA A 12 -28.15 -0.08 -13.24
N VAL A 13 -28.21 -1.43 -13.29
CA VAL A 13 -29.24 -2.23 -12.63
C VAL A 13 -28.92 -2.48 -11.14
N LEU A 14 -27.65 -2.49 -10.73
CA LEU A 14 -27.26 -2.68 -9.33
C LEU A 14 -27.43 -1.41 -8.48
N ALA A 15 -27.08 -0.24 -9.02
CA ALA A 15 -27.33 1.05 -8.38
C ALA A 15 -28.85 1.34 -8.26
N LEU A 16 -29.63 1.00 -9.30
CA LEU A 16 -31.08 1.11 -9.26
C LEU A 16 -31.69 0.12 -8.26
N HIS A 17 -31.15 -1.10 -8.11
CA HIS A 17 -31.61 -2.06 -7.10
C HIS A 17 -31.27 -1.63 -5.67
N LEU A 18 -30.13 -1.01 -5.43
CA LEU A 18 -29.75 -0.50 -4.11
C LEU A 18 -30.60 0.72 -3.71
N LEU A 19 -30.85 1.64 -4.65
CA LEU A 19 -31.75 2.79 -4.46
C LEU A 19 -33.22 2.36 -4.28
N LEU A 20 -33.69 1.34 -5.02
CA LEU A 20 -35.02 0.75 -4.84
C LEU A 20 -35.15 0.01 -3.50
N GLN A 21 -34.11 -0.66 -3.01
CA GLN A 21 -34.15 -1.31 -1.69
C GLN A 21 -34.08 -0.30 -0.54
N ILE A 22 -33.37 0.81 -0.69
CA ILE A 22 -33.33 1.89 0.30
C ILE A 22 -34.67 2.65 0.32
N HIS A 23 -35.30 2.89 -0.84
CA HIS A 23 -36.65 3.45 -0.91
C HIS A 23 -37.72 2.49 -0.35
N LEU A 24 -37.58 1.16 -0.53
CA LEU A 24 -38.50 0.19 0.08
C LEU A 24 -38.38 0.15 1.61
N VAL A 25 -37.17 0.28 2.16
CA VAL A 25 -36.93 0.29 3.62
C VAL A 25 -37.46 1.57 4.27
N VAL A 26 -37.39 2.71 3.58
CA VAL A 26 -38.00 3.98 4.02
C VAL A 26 -39.54 3.93 3.93
N MET A 27 -40.11 3.25 2.94
CA MET A 27 -41.55 2.98 2.84
C MET A 27 -42.07 1.96 3.87
N LEU A 28 -41.29 0.94 4.23
CA LEU A 28 -41.68 -0.07 5.22
C LEU A 28 -41.64 0.45 6.68
N CYS A 29 -40.76 1.42 6.97
CA CYS A 29 -40.72 2.10 8.28
C CYS A 29 -41.86 3.09 8.52
N SER A 30 -42.61 3.49 7.48
CA SER A 30 -43.79 4.38 7.61
C SER A 30 -45.11 3.61 7.80
N LEU A 31 -45.08 2.27 7.81
CA LEU A 31 -46.26 1.40 7.96
C LEU A 31 -46.43 0.76 9.36
N LEU A 32 -45.60 1.12 10.35
CA LEU A 32 -45.66 0.56 11.72
C LEU A 32 -46.04 1.61 12.77
N LEU A 33 -47.32 2.00 12.79
CA LEU A 33 -48.03 2.50 13.97
C LEU A 33 -49.43 1.84 14.02
N PRO A 34 -49.97 1.55 15.23
CA PRO A 34 -50.95 0.49 15.42
C PRO A 34 -52.35 0.85 14.91
N SER A 35 -52.94 -0.08 14.17
CA SER A 35 -54.32 -0.09 13.73
C SER A 35 -55.28 -0.27 14.90
N SER A 36 -56.14 0.71 15.15
CA SER A 36 -57.38 0.49 15.89
C SER A 36 -58.53 1.18 15.17
N ALA A 37 -59.23 0.42 14.34
CA ALA A 37 -60.61 0.71 13.96
C ALA A 37 -61.32 -0.58 13.58
N VAL A 38 -62.33 -0.89 14.41
CA VAL A 38 -63.27 -1.99 14.33
C VAL A 38 -64.06 -1.94 13.01
N ALA A 39 -64.28 -3.11 12.42
CA ALA A 39 -65.13 -3.30 11.26
C ALA A 39 -66.60 -2.99 11.59
N LEU A 40 -67.21 -2.06 10.84
CA LEU A 40 -68.66 -2.01 10.64
C LEU A 40 -68.95 -1.80 9.15
N THR A 41 -69.65 -2.77 8.61
CA THR A 41 -70.20 -2.84 7.25
C THR A 41 -71.30 -1.80 7.03
N GLY A 42 -71.36 -1.17 5.84
CA GLY A 42 -72.61 -0.55 5.37
C GLY A 42 -72.50 0.60 4.37
N ASN A 43 -72.78 0.28 3.11
CA ASN A 43 -73.44 1.06 2.06
C ASN A 43 -72.84 2.37 1.49
N ASN A 44 -72.57 2.26 0.18
CA ASN A 44 -72.72 3.24 -0.90
C ASN A 44 -73.57 4.49 -0.59
N THR A 45 -72.92 5.66 -0.63
CA THR A 45 -73.49 6.88 -1.21
C THR A 45 -72.38 7.73 -1.82
N ALA A 46 -72.60 8.17 -3.05
CA ALA A 46 -71.73 9.06 -3.81
C ALA A 46 -71.45 10.37 -3.06
N ALA A 47 -70.16 10.66 -2.83
CA ALA A 47 -69.71 11.98 -2.39
C ALA A 47 -69.06 12.69 -3.59
N ALA A 48 -69.64 13.84 -3.95
CA ALA A 48 -69.17 14.72 -5.01
C ALA A 48 -67.71 15.13 -4.75
N ALA A 49 -66.87 14.96 -5.78
CA ALA A 49 -65.52 15.50 -5.78
C ALA A 49 -65.58 17.04 -5.77
N THR A 50 -65.28 17.64 -4.63
CA THR A 50 -64.89 19.05 -4.54
C THR A 50 -63.57 19.21 -5.31
N VAL A 51 -63.66 19.83 -6.49
CA VAL A 51 -62.50 20.31 -7.25
C VAL A 51 -61.71 21.26 -6.35
N ALA A 52 -60.51 20.85 -5.92
CA ALA A 52 -59.59 21.72 -5.21
C ALA A 52 -59.32 22.96 -6.07
N ARG A 53 -59.53 24.14 -5.49
CA ARG A 53 -59.36 25.42 -6.16
C ARG A 53 -57.87 25.64 -6.40
N GLN A 54 -57.37 25.22 -7.57
CA GLN A 54 -55.95 25.33 -7.90
C GLN A 54 -55.60 26.82 -8.11
N PHE A 55 -54.82 27.39 -7.20
CA PHE A 55 -54.38 28.78 -7.32
C PHE A 55 -53.38 28.90 -8.47
N PRO A 56 -53.55 29.89 -9.37
CA PRO A 56 -52.62 30.10 -10.48
C PRO A 56 -51.26 30.58 -9.95
N CYS A 57 -50.20 30.10 -10.59
CA CYS A 57 -48.83 30.54 -10.32
C CYS A 57 -48.71 32.07 -10.38
N LEU A 58 -47.97 32.65 -9.44
CA LEU A 58 -47.70 34.08 -9.46
C LEU A 58 -46.82 34.44 -10.66
N ARG A 59 -47.12 35.59 -11.28
CA ARG A 59 -46.53 36.01 -12.56
C ARG A 59 -45.03 36.32 -12.47
N ASP A 60 -44.56 36.81 -11.34
CA ASP A 60 -43.14 37.01 -11.03
C ASP A 60 -42.39 35.67 -10.96
N GLN A 61 -43.00 34.64 -10.38
CA GLN A 61 -42.40 33.30 -10.28
C GLN A 61 -42.39 32.57 -11.63
N GLU A 62 -43.47 32.69 -12.42
CA GLU A 62 -43.48 32.24 -13.83
C GLU A 62 -42.33 32.88 -14.61
N THR A 63 -42.12 34.19 -14.43
CA THR A 63 -41.06 34.94 -15.12
C THR A 63 -39.67 34.49 -14.69
N ALA A 64 -39.45 34.28 -13.39
CA ALA A 64 -38.18 33.78 -12.85
C ALA A 64 -37.85 32.38 -13.41
N LEU A 65 -38.83 31.47 -13.42
CA LEU A 65 -38.66 30.13 -14.00
C LEU A 65 -38.35 30.19 -15.51
N LEU A 66 -39.07 31.02 -16.28
CA LEU A 66 -38.79 31.17 -17.71
C LEU A 66 -37.40 31.77 -17.99
N ARG A 67 -36.88 32.62 -17.09
CA ARG A 67 -35.49 33.11 -17.16
C ARG A 67 -34.50 31.99 -16.84
N LEU A 68 -34.74 31.22 -15.78
CA LEU A 68 -33.92 30.05 -15.44
C LEU A 68 -33.89 29.02 -16.57
N LYS A 69 -35.01 28.77 -17.25
CA LYS A 69 -35.04 27.90 -18.44
C LYS A 69 -34.09 28.36 -19.55
N ARG A 70 -33.90 29.68 -19.72
CA ARG A 70 -33.02 30.24 -20.77
C ARG A 70 -31.54 30.17 -20.41
N SER A 71 -31.19 29.93 -19.15
CA SER A 71 -29.79 29.79 -18.74
C SER A 71 -29.20 28.41 -19.02
N PHE A 72 -30.04 27.42 -19.34
CA PHE A 72 -29.60 26.09 -19.75
C PHE A 72 -29.31 26.04 -21.25
N THR A 73 -28.25 25.31 -21.62
CA THR A 73 -27.87 25.04 -23.00
C THR A 73 -28.98 24.23 -23.70
N ALA A 74 -29.25 24.56 -24.96
CA ALA A 74 -30.27 23.86 -25.75
C ALA A 74 -29.72 22.52 -26.28
N THR A 75 -29.92 21.45 -25.51
CA THR A 75 -29.60 20.07 -25.86
C THR A 75 -30.89 19.27 -26.12
N THR A 76 -30.78 18.08 -26.72
CA THR A 76 -31.94 17.19 -26.93
C THR A 76 -32.66 16.90 -25.61
N ASP A 77 -31.90 16.71 -24.53
CA ASP A 77 -32.43 16.42 -23.21
C ASP A 77 -33.06 17.66 -22.55
N SER A 78 -32.45 18.84 -22.65
CA SER A 78 -33.04 20.07 -22.09
C SER A 78 -34.34 20.48 -22.82
N ILE A 79 -34.43 20.26 -24.13
CA ILE A 79 -35.67 20.46 -24.90
C ILE A 79 -36.78 19.50 -24.44
N ARG A 80 -36.43 18.24 -24.16
CA ARG A 80 -37.38 17.24 -23.64
C ARG A 80 -37.83 17.61 -22.23
N ALA A 81 -36.88 17.99 -21.37
CA ALA A 81 -37.09 18.36 -19.98
C ALA A 81 -38.06 19.54 -19.82
N PHE A 82 -37.86 20.62 -20.59
CA PHE A 82 -38.66 21.85 -20.49
C PHE A 82 -39.88 21.91 -21.41
N ARG A 83 -40.38 20.77 -21.92
CA ARG A 83 -41.52 20.70 -22.86
C ARG A 83 -42.81 21.28 -22.29
N SER A 84 -43.03 21.14 -20.98
CA SER A 84 -44.22 21.66 -20.28
C SER A 84 -44.13 23.16 -19.96
N TRP A 85 -42.92 23.74 -19.94
CA TRP A 85 -42.67 25.13 -19.56
C TRP A 85 -43.01 26.08 -20.72
N LYS A 86 -44.27 26.49 -20.80
CA LYS A 86 -44.81 27.33 -21.88
C LYS A 86 -45.33 28.65 -21.34
N VAL A 87 -44.96 29.74 -22.01
CA VAL A 87 -45.43 31.09 -21.68
C VAL A 87 -46.96 31.14 -21.66
N GLY A 88 -47.54 31.72 -20.61
CA GLY A 88 -49.00 31.90 -20.48
C GLY A 88 -49.75 30.65 -20.03
N THR A 89 -49.04 29.59 -19.60
CA THR A 89 -49.63 28.42 -18.93
C THR A 89 -49.33 28.46 -17.43
N ASN A 90 -50.17 27.82 -16.60
CA ASN A 90 -49.97 27.81 -15.16
C ASN A 90 -48.66 27.07 -14.79
N CYS A 91 -47.67 27.79 -14.26
CA CYS A 91 -46.37 27.22 -13.90
C CYS A 91 -46.45 26.12 -12.85
N CYS A 92 -47.51 26.10 -12.03
CA CYS A 92 -47.74 25.03 -11.05
C CYS A 92 -48.06 23.67 -11.68
N GLY A 93 -48.32 23.62 -12.99
CA GLY A 93 -48.46 22.39 -13.76
C GLY A 93 -47.23 22.04 -14.59
N TRP A 94 -46.13 22.78 -14.46
CA TRP A 94 -44.89 22.49 -15.17
C TRP A 94 -44.16 21.32 -14.52
N ALA A 95 -43.54 20.48 -15.36
CA ALA A 95 -42.71 19.39 -14.86
C ALA A 95 -41.61 19.96 -13.96
N GLY A 96 -41.34 19.32 -12.83
CA GLY A 96 -40.35 19.75 -11.86
C GLY A 96 -40.77 20.93 -10.96
N VAL A 97 -41.92 21.57 -11.19
CA VAL A 97 -42.39 22.72 -10.40
C VAL A 97 -43.59 22.30 -9.56
N HIS A 98 -43.53 22.55 -8.24
CA HIS A 98 -44.69 22.40 -7.36
C HIS A 98 -44.97 23.69 -6.60
N CYS A 99 -46.25 24.05 -6.51
CA CYS A 99 -46.72 25.22 -5.80
C CYS A 99 -47.46 24.86 -4.51
N GLY A 100 -47.49 25.78 -3.55
CA GLY A 100 -48.29 25.64 -2.34
C GLY A 100 -49.79 25.66 -2.63
N ASP A 101 -50.53 24.74 -1.99
CA ASP A 101 -51.97 24.51 -2.21
C ASP A 101 -52.87 25.72 -1.88
N ALA A 102 -52.35 26.70 -1.13
CA ALA A 102 -53.11 27.82 -0.60
C ALA A 102 -52.92 29.16 -1.35
N ASP A 103 -51.82 29.33 -2.09
CA ASP A 103 -51.44 30.64 -2.63
C ASP A 103 -50.75 30.64 -4.01
N GLY A 104 -50.49 29.47 -4.60
CA GLY A 104 -49.89 29.38 -5.94
C GLY A 104 -48.40 29.75 -6.00
N ARG A 105 -47.71 29.89 -4.86
CA ARG A 105 -46.26 30.14 -4.83
C ARG A 105 -45.48 28.85 -5.05
N VAL A 106 -44.42 28.89 -5.84
CA VAL A 106 -43.47 27.80 -6.05
C VAL A 106 -42.77 27.49 -4.72
N THR A 107 -42.94 26.26 -4.27
CA THR A 107 -42.36 25.73 -3.03
C THR A 107 -41.39 24.59 -3.29
N SER A 108 -41.44 23.96 -4.46
CA SER A 108 -40.49 22.92 -4.88
C SER A 108 -40.04 23.15 -6.31
N LEU A 109 -38.73 23.04 -6.53
CA LEU A 109 -38.12 22.97 -7.84
C LEU A 109 -37.21 21.73 -7.90
N ASP A 110 -37.61 20.75 -8.69
CA ASP A 110 -36.88 19.50 -8.90
C ASP A 110 -36.54 19.33 -10.39
N LEU A 111 -35.26 19.58 -10.70
CA LEU A 111 -34.68 19.45 -12.04
C LEU A 111 -33.58 18.37 -12.06
N GLY A 112 -33.56 17.47 -11.06
CA GLY A 112 -32.49 16.49 -10.92
C GLY A 112 -32.51 15.40 -12.00
N SER A 113 -31.33 14.99 -12.46
CA SER A 113 -31.13 13.91 -13.46
C SER A 113 -31.82 14.17 -14.80
N TRP A 114 -31.91 15.43 -15.21
CA TRP A 114 -32.56 15.84 -16.46
C TRP A 114 -31.58 15.99 -17.63
N GLY A 115 -30.28 15.76 -17.42
CA GLY A 115 -29.25 15.95 -18.44
C GLY A 115 -29.09 17.42 -18.85
N LEU A 116 -29.33 18.34 -17.90
CA LEU A 116 -29.21 19.77 -18.15
C LEU A 116 -27.76 20.20 -18.13
N GLU A 117 -27.42 21.10 -19.05
CA GLU A 117 -26.11 21.72 -19.13
C GLU A 117 -26.23 23.24 -18.95
N SER A 118 -25.33 23.85 -18.19
CA SER A 118 -25.26 25.31 -18.07
C SER A 118 -23.82 25.77 -17.79
N ALA A 119 -23.54 27.04 -18.05
CA ALA A 119 -22.28 27.69 -17.70
C ALA A 119 -22.28 28.33 -16.30
N GLY A 120 -23.37 28.18 -15.54
CA GLY A 120 -23.49 28.69 -14.18
C GLY A 120 -24.93 28.73 -13.67
N LEU A 121 -25.10 29.05 -12.39
CA LEU A 121 -26.42 29.12 -11.76
C LEU A 121 -27.03 30.53 -11.91
N ASP A 122 -28.14 30.65 -12.66
CA ASP A 122 -28.76 31.97 -12.92
C ASP A 122 -29.39 32.58 -11.65
N PRO A 123 -29.15 33.87 -11.36
CA PRO A 123 -29.71 34.55 -10.19
C PRO A 123 -31.24 34.55 -10.08
N ALA A 124 -31.97 34.32 -11.18
CA ALA A 124 -33.43 34.20 -11.18
C ALA A 124 -33.94 33.13 -10.21
N LEU A 125 -33.14 32.10 -9.94
CA LEU A 125 -33.45 31.09 -8.93
C LEU A 125 -33.72 31.70 -7.55
N PHE A 126 -32.92 32.72 -7.16
CA PHE A 126 -32.99 33.34 -5.85
C PHE A 126 -34.20 34.28 -5.67
N ASP A 127 -34.97 34.52 -6.74
CA ASP A 127 -36.24 35.25 -6.66
C ASP A 127 -37.40 34.36 -6.21
N LEU A 128 -37.24 33.03 -6.27
CA LEU A 128 -38.20 32.03 -5.79
C LEU A 128 -38.11 31.85 -4.25
N THR A 129 -38.27 32.94 -3.51
CA THR A 129 -38.07 33.01 -2.04
C THR A 129 -38.99 32.09 -1.20
N SER A 130 -40.03 31.52 -1.80
CA SER A 130 -40.94 30.57 -1.15
C SER A 130 -40.49 29.10 -1.28
N LEU A 131 -39.36 28.84 -1.95
CA LEU A 131 -38.79 27.50 -2.08
C LEU A 131 -38.51 26.85 -0.73
N ARG A 132 -38.93 25.60 -0.62
CA ARG A 132 -38.67 24.66 0.48
C ARG A 132 -37.80 23.50 0.03
N TYR A 133 -37.87 23.12 -1.24
CA TYR A 133 -37.09 22.04 -1.83
C TYR A 133 -36.47 22.49 -3.15
N LEU A 134 -35.15 22.35 -3.26
CA LEU A 134 -34.39 22.62 -4.48
C LEU A 134 -33.49 21.41 -4.79
N ASN A 135 -33.69 20.82 -5.97
CA ASN A 135 -32.85 19.75 -6.49
C ASN A 135 -32.37 20.09 -7.90
N LEU A 136 -31.06 20.19 -8.07
CA LEU A 136 -30.38 20.36 -9.36
C LEU A 136 -29.38 19.23 -9.64
N GLY A 137 -29.36 18.18 -8.82
CA GLY A 137 -28.35 17.12 -8.89
C GLY A 137 -28.32 16.36 -10.23
N TRP A 138 -27.20 15.73 -10.53
CA TRP A 138 -26.98 14.94 -11.76
C TRP A 138 -27.25 15.73 -13.04
N ASN A 139 -26.75 16.96 -13.08
CA ASN A 139 -26.72 17.85 -14.24
C ASN A 139 -25.29 18.40 -14.37
N ASN A 140 -24.91 19.00 -15.51
CA ASN A 140 -23.54 19.47 -15.72
C ASN A 140 -23.46 21.01 -15.79
N PHE A 141 -22.88 21.62 -14.76
CA PHE A 141 -22.66 23.07 -14.70
C PHE A 141 -21.27 23.50 -15.19
N ASN A 142 -20.57 22.61 -15.91
CA ASN A 142 -19.33 22.90 -16.63
C ASN A 142 -18.27 23.62 -15.80
N LEU A 143 -17.98 23.11 -14.60
CA LEU A 143 -16.99 23.65 -13.66
C LEU A 143 -17.27 25.08 -13.19
N ALA A 144 -18.49 25.59 -13.36
CA ALA A 144 -18.86 26.92 -12.87
C ALA A 144 -18.74 27.01 -11.35
N GLU A 145 -18.54 28.22 -10.84
CA GLU A 145 -18.60 28.48 -9.41
C GLU A 145 -20.03 28.67 -8.92
N LEU A 146 -20.29 28.25 -7.67
CA LEU A 146 -21.54 28.59 -6.99
C LEU A 146 -21.60 30.09 -6.71
N PRO A 147 -22.76 30.76 -6.92
CA PRO A 147 -22.90 32.17 -6.61
C PRO A 147 -22.62 32.46 -5.13
N SER A 148 -21.70 33.39 -4.87
CA SER A 148 -21.30 33.77 -3.50
C SER A 148 -22.42 34.46 -2.69
N THR A 149 -23.49 34.90 -3.35
CA THR A 149 -24.67 35.55 -2.75
C THR A 149 -25.95 35.03 -3.40
N GLY A 150 -27.09 35.19 -2.71
CA GLY A 150 -28.42 34.80 -3.20
C GLY A 150 -29.05 33.67 -2.39
N PHE A 151 -28.26 32.66 -1.97
CA PHE A 151 -28.75 31.57 -1.14
C PHE A 151 -29.39 32.07 0.16
N GLU A 152 -28.84 33.12 0.79
CA GLU A 152 -29.40 33.70 2.01
C GLU A 152 -30.83 34.27 1.85
N ARG A 153 -31.30 34.47 0.61
CA ARG A 153 -32.68 34.91 0.32
C ARG A 153 -33.69 33.77 0.42
N LEU A 154 -33.26 32.51 0.28
CA LEU A 154 -34.11 31.32 0.27
C LEU A 154 -34.42 30.82 1.69
N THR A 155 -34.86 31.72 2.57
CA THR A 155 -35.00 31.47 4.02
C THR A 155 -35.98 30.34 4.40
N ASN A 156 -36.90 29.96 3.50
CA ASN A 156 -37.84 28.84 3.69
C ASN A 156 -37.27 27.49 3.26
N LEU A 157 -36.04 27.44 2.73
CA LEU A 157 -35.46 26.23 2.17
C LEU A 157 -35.19 25.20 3.27
N THR A 158 -35.66 23.98 3.03
CA THR A 158 -35.51 22.81 3.91
C THR A 158 -34.60 21.74 3.30
N SER A 159 -34.49 21.68 1.97
CA SER A 159 -33.59 20.76 1.26
C SER A 159 -32.86 21.48 0.14
N LEU A 160 -31.54 21.36 0.11
CA LEU A 160 -30.67 21.81 -0.96
C LEU A 160 -29.86 20.62 -1.49
N ASN A 161 -30.20 20.14 -2.69
CA ASN A 161 -29.61 18.97 -3.29
C ASN A 161 -28.89 19.33 -4.59
N LEU A 162 -27.56 19.31 -4.56
CA LEU A 162 -26.65 19.55 -5.68
C LEU A 162 -25.65 18.39 -5.91
N PRO A 163 -26.01 17.10 -5.74
CA PRO A 163 -25.03 16.03 -5.97
C PRO A 163 -24.68 15.91 -7.45
N ASN A 164 -23.42 15.61 -7.79
CA ASN A 164 -22.94 15.41 -9.17
C ASN A 164 -23.37 16.53 -10.14
N THR A 165 -23.20 17.78 -9.73
CA THR A 165 -23.52 18.97 -10.55
C THR A 165 -22.33 19.49 -11.35
N ASN A 166 -21.12 19.02 -11.05
CA ASN A 166 -19.88 19.52 -11.62
C ASN A 166 -19.61 21.02 -11.36
N PHE A 167 -20.03 21.53 -10.18
CA PHE A 167 -19.62 22.85 -9.72
C PHE A 167 -18.20 22.79 -9.16
N SER A 168 -17.44 23.88 -9.27
CA SER A 168 -16.09 23.98 -8.70
C SER A 168 -15.96 25.21 -7.80
N GLY A 169 -14.85 25.29 -7.05
CA GLY A 169 -14.50 26.46 -6.26
C GLY A 169 -15.10 26.45 -4.85
N GLN A 170 -15.32 27.64 -4.29
CA GLN A 170 -15.69 27.77 -2.87
C GLN A 170 -17.19 27.57 -2.64
N VAL A 171 -17.53 26.77 -1.61
CA VAL A 171 -18.92 26.67 -1.13
C VAL A 171 -19.33 27.99 -0.45
N PRO A 172 -20.44 28.63 -0.87
CA PRO A 172 -20.87 29.90 -0.28
C PRO A 172 -21.26 29.75 1.20
N LEU A 173 -20.51 30.40 2.10
CA LEU A 173 -20.79 30.37 3.55
C LEU A 173 -22.16 30.94 3.92
N ASN A 174 -22.77 31.74 3.04
CA ASN A 174 -24.14 32.25 3.20
C ASN A 174 -25.21 31.15 3.24
N ILE A 175 -24.92 29.93 2.75
CA ILE A 175 -25.77 28.75 2.95
C ILE A 175 -26.02 28.52 4.45
N GLY A 176 -25.04 28.84 5.31
CA GLY A 176 -25.17 28.77 6.77
C GLY A 176 -26.19 29.73 7.38
N ARG A 177 -26.86 30.59 6.59
CA ARG A 177 -27.99 31.42 7.04
C ARG A 177 -29.35 30.77 6.85
N LEU A 178 -29.41 29.60 6.19
CA LEU A 178 -30.63 28.84 5.94
C LEU A 178 -31.06 28.06 7.18
N THR A 179 -31.60 28.76 8.18
CA THR A 179 -31.93 28.17 9.49
C THR A 179 -33.00 27.06 9.46
N ASN A 180 -33.81 27.01 8.39
CA ASN A 180 -34.82 25.95 8.18
C ASN A 180 -34.27 24.71 7.48
N LEU A 181 -32.98 24.71 7.10
CA LEU A 181 -32.38 23.62 6.34
C LEU A 181 -32.36 22.33 7.18
N VAL A 182 -32.87 21.26 6.58
CA VAL A 182 -32.98 19.91 7.14
C VAL A 182 -32.01 18.97 6.42
N SER A 183 -31.84 19.14 5.10
CA SER A 183 -30.92 18.36 4.28
C SER A 183 -30.04 19.27 3.42
N LEU A 184 -28.74 18.97 3.40
CA LEU A 184 -27.74 19.59 2.53
C LEU A 184 -26.92 18.49 1.85
N ASP A 185 -26.99 18.42 0.52
CA ASP A 185 -26.19 17.52 -0.30
C ASP A 185 -25.43 18.29 -1.38
N LEU A 186 -24.10 18.28 -1.30
CA LEU A 186 -23.17 18.88 -2.28
C LEU A 186 -22.22 17.83 -2.89
N SER A 187 -22.55 16.55 -2.76
CA SER A 187 -21.59 15.46 -2.96
C SER A 187 -21.28 15.12 -4.42
N VAL A 188 -20.12 14.50 -4.65
CA VAL A 188 -19.80 13.81 -5.91
C VAL A 188 -19.83 12.30 -5.64
N SER A 189 -20.39 11.55 -6.59
CA SER A 189 -20.38 10.09 -6.56
C SER A 189 -19.05 9.58 -7.09
N ILE A 190 -18.39 8.76 -6.27
CA ILE A 190 -17.10 8.14 -6.58
C ILE A 190 -17.26 6.63 -6.35
N GLU A 191 -16.73 5.84 -7.28
CA GLU A 191 -16.71 4.39 -7.18
C GLU A 191 -15.27 3.91 -7.01
N ILE A 192 -15.01 3.09 -5.99
CA ILE A 192 -13.75 2.35 -5.88
C ILE A 192 -13.95 0.96 -6.45
N ILE A 193 -13.16 0.63 -7.45
CA ILE A 193 -13.08 -0.68 -8.06
C ILE A 193 -11.91 -1.42 -7.39
N GLU A 194 -12.24 -2.34 -6.48
CA GLU A 194 -11.28 -3.23 -5.83
C GLU A 194 -11.05 -4.49 -6.67
N LEU A 195 -9.93 -4.52 -7.41
CA LEU A 195 -9.57 -5.66 -8.24
C LEU A 195 -9.36 -6.94 -7.42
N ALA A 196 -9.46 -8.10 -8.08
CA ALA A 196 -9.28 -9.40 -7.44
C ALA A 196 -7.88 -9.62 -6.85
N ASP A 197 -6.85 -8.90 -7.31
CA ASP A 197 -5.43 -9.13 -7.00
C ASP A 197 -4.93 -8.52 -5.67
N GLU A 198 -5.83 -7.91 -4.88
CA GLU A 198 -5.64 -7.28 -3.57
C GLU A 198 -4.63 -6.14 -3.44
N ASN A 199 -3.73 -5.97 -4.41
CA ASN A 199 -2.66 -4.99 -4.36
C ASN A 199 -3.01 -3.70 -5.10
N ARG A 200 -4.06 -3.70 -5.95
CA ARG A 200 -4.43 -2.51 -6.72
C ARG A 200 -5.93 -2.21 -6.62
N TYR A 201 -6.26 -0.94 -6.41
CA TYR A 201 -7.61 -0.42 -6.52
C TYR A 201 -7.60 0.71 -7.54
N MET A 202 -8.64 0.78 -8.35
CA MET A 202 -8.89 1.92 -9.23
C MET A 202 -9.97 2.77 -8.59
N VAL A 203 -9.75 4.08 -8.55
CA VAL A 203 -10.81 5.02 -8.22
C VAL A 203 -11.36 5.51 -9.56
N ASP A 204 -12.61 5.15 -9.85
CA ASP A 204 -13.30 5.63 -11.03
C ASP A 204 -13.80 7.05 -10.75
N PHE A 205 -13.22 7.99 -11.49
CA PHE A 205 -13.53 9.41 -11.39
C PHE A 205 -14.36 9.80 -12.63
N PRO A 206 -15.53 10.44 -12.45
CA PRO A 206 -16.24 11.04 -13.58
C PRO A 206 -15.33 11.97 -14.41
N ASP A 207 -15.48 11.99 -15.74
CA ASP A 207 -14.71 12.90 -16.60
C ASP A 207 -14.98 14.38 -16.22
N ASN A 208 -13.92 15.18 -16.05
CA ASN A 208 -13.95 16.61 -15.68
C ASN A 208 -14.68 16.92 -14.36
N ILE A 209 -14.09 16.60 -13.20
CA ILE A 209 -14.70 16.87 -11.88
C ILE A 209 -14.38 18.28 -11.37
N GLY A 210 -15.42 19.03 -11.04
CA GLY A 210 -15.35 20.25 -10.27
C GLY A 210 -15.17 19.95 -8.78
N GLU A 211 -14.06 20.42 -8.23
CA GLU A 211 -13.76 20.29 -6.81
C GLU A 211 -14.36 21.48 -6.04
N LEU A 212 -15.25 21.17 -5.09
CA LEU A 212 -15.78 22.16 -4.14
C LEU A 212 -14.94 22.15 -2.87
N ALA A 213 -14.68 23.32 -2.31
CA ALA A 213 -13.94 23.46 -1.06
C ALA A 213 -14.70 24.29 -0.02
N VAL A 214 -14.57 23.92 1.26
CA VAL A 214 -15.07 24.69 2.40
C VAL A 214 -13.89 25.16 3.25
N THR A 215 -13.58 26.44 3.13
CA THR A 215 -12.49 27.09 3.89
C THR A 215 -12.82 27.37 5.35
N ASN A 216 -14.11 27.42 5.72
CA ASN A 216 -14.53 27.62 7.12
C ASN A 216 -15.82 26.84 7.41
N PHE A 217 -15.65 25.57 7.78
CA PHE A 217 -16.77 24.68 8.03
C PHE A 217 -17.65 25.13 9.20
N THR A 218 -17.06 25.67 10.26
CA THR A 218 -17.80 26.24 11.39
C THR A 218 -18.81 27.29 10.96
N SER A 219 -18.41 28.23 10.09
CA SER A 219 -19.30 29.28 9.59
C SER A 219 -20.44 28.72 8.73
N LEU A 220 -20.18 27.65 7.97
CA LEU A 220 -21.20 26.98 7.16
C LEU A 220 -22.29 26.35 8.02
N VAL A 221 -21.94 25.73 9.15
CA VAL A 221 -22.91 25.00 10.00
C VAL A 221 -23.46 25.83 11.18
N ALA A 222 -22.90 27.01 11.46
CA ALA A 222 -23.18 27.81 12.66
C ALA A 222 -24.66 28.02 13.00
N ASN A 223 -25.56 28.14 12.01
CA ASN A 223 -27.00 28.34 12.27
C ASN A 223 -27.89 27.19 11.76
N LEU A 224 -27.30 26.04 11.42
CA LEU A 224 -28.03 24.90 10.85
C LEU A 224 -28.56 23.94 11.94
N GLY A 225 -29.20 24.46 12.99
CA GLY A 225 -29.69 23.66 14.12
C GLY A 225 -30.82 22.67 13.78
N ASN A 226 -31.48 22.86 12.64
CA ASN A 226 -32.50 21.95 12.11
C ASN A 226 -31.94 20.83 11.23
N LEU A 227 -30.65 20.88 10.90
CA LEU A 227 -30.02 19.93 10.00
C LEU A 227 -30.14 18.50 10.55
N ARG A 228 -30.56 17.59 9.67
CA ARG A 228 -30.73 16.15 9.93
C ARG A 228 -29.86 15.32 9.01
N GLU A 229 -29.60 15.80 7.79
CA GLU A 229 -28.79 15.10 6.80
C GLU A 229 -27.75 16.06 6.22
N LEU A 230 -26.49 15.62 6.25
CA LEU A 230 -25.36 16.34 5.66
C LEU A 230 -24.56 15.36 4.80
N ASN A 231 -24.45 15.66 3.52
CA ASN A 231 -23.66 14.89 2.55
C ASN A 231 -22.73 15.83 1.77
N LEU A 232 -21.43 15.70 2.01
CA LEU A 232 -20.40 16.53 1.39
C LEU A 232 -19.31 15.67 0.75
N GLY A 233 -19.63 14.45 0.30
CA GLY A 233 -18.64 13.58 -0.33
C GLY A 233 -17.85 14.28 -1.44
N TYR A 234 -16.52 14.18 -1.42
CA TYR A 234 -15.59 14.87 -2.33
C TYR A 234 -15.48 16.39 -2.20
N VAL A 235 -16.08 17.00 -1.16
CA VAL A 235 -15.88 18.42 -0.86
C VAL A 235 -14.62 18.55 0.00
N ASP A 236 -13.64 19.32 -0.45
CA ASP A 236 -12.39 19.54 0.28
C ASP A 236 -12.63 20.30 1.60
N LEU A 237 -12.33 19.63 2.71
CA LEU A 237 -12.37 20.13 4.08
C LEU A 237 -10.97 20.23 4.70
N SER A 238 -9.89 20.11 3.93
CA SER A 238 -8.50 20.14 4.40
C SER A 238 -8.13 21.37 5.25
N GLN A 239 -8.83 22.49 5.04
CA GLN A 239 -8.64 23.74 5.78
C GLN A 239 -9.48 23.85 7.06
N SER A 240 -10.36 22.88 7.33
CA SER A 240 -11.34 22.91 8.42
C SER A 240 -11.13 21.80 9.45
N ASN A 241 -10.10 21.96 10.29
CA ASN A 241 -9.72 20.99 11.33
C ASN A 241 -10.74 20.84 12.48
N ASP A 242 -11.75 21.71 12.55
CA ASP A 242 -12.76 21.80 13.62
C ASP A 242 -14.12 21.20 13.24
N TRP A 243 -14.21 20.46 12.13
CA TRP A 243 -15.46 19.99 11.54
C TRP A 243 -16.40 19.28 12.55
N CYS A 244 -15.87 18.40 13.39
CA CYS A 244 -16.67 17.60 14.31
C CYS A 244 -17.08 18.39 15.57
N ASP A 245 -16.24 19.32 16.03
CA ASP A 245 -16.58 20.26 17.10
C ASP A 245 -17.71 21.19 16.64
N ALA A 246 -17.61 21.70 15.41
CA ALA A 246 -18.62 22.54 14.78
C ALA A 246 -19.97 21.83 14.69
N LEU A 247 -20.01 20.58 14.19
CA LEU A 247 -21.24 19.79 14.13
C LEU A 247 -21.84 19.57 15.54
N SER A 248 -20.99 19.23 16.51
CA SER A 248 -21.42 18.98 17.89
C SER A 248 -22.00 20.22 18.55
N MET A 249 -21.49 21.40 18.19
CA MET A 249 -21.96 22.67 18.71
C MET A 249 -23.28 23.11 18.05
N TYR A 250 -23.35 23.04 16.72
CA TYR A 250 -24.41 23.73 15.96
C TYR A 250 -25.45 22.79 15.33
N ALA A 251 -25.11 21.53 15.04
CA ALA A 251 -25.96 20.56 14.33
C ALA A 251 -26.33 19.34 15.20
N ARG A 252 -26.71 19.57 16.47
CA ARG A 252 -26.97 18.50 17.48
C ARG A 252 -28.01 17.44 17.11
N ASN A 253 -28.87 17.75 16.15
CA ASN A 253 -29.94 16.88 15.72
C ASN A 253 -29.58 16.01 14.51
N LEU A 254 -28.34 16.07 14.03
CA LEU A 254 -27.90 15.35 12.86
C LEU A 254 -28.16 13.84 12.99
N ARG A 255 -28.70 13.24 11.92
CA ARG A 255 -29.03 11.82 11.80
C ARG A 255 -28.13 11.11 10.80
N VAL A 256 -27.76 11.80 9.74
CA VAL A 256 -26.94 11.27 8.65
C VAL A 256 -25.77 12.21 8.43
N LEU A 257 -24.57 11.68 8.57
CA LEU A 257 -23.31 12.36 8.30
C LEU A 257 -22.53 11.56 7.26
N ARG A 258 -22.33 12.15 6.07
CA ARG A 258 -21.51 11.57 5.00
C ARG A 258 -20.45 12.58 4.56
N LEU A 259 -19.19 12.29 4.90
CA LEU A 259 -18.02 13.08 4.52
C LEU A 259 -16.92 12.21 3.89
N PRO A 260 -17.20 11.38 2.87
CA PRO A 260 -16.16 10.60 2.23
C PRO A 260 -15.29 11.46 1.30
N PHE A 261 -14.01 11.11 1.12
CA PHE A 261 -13.10 11.86 0.23
C PHE A 261 -13.03 13.37 0.51
N CYS A 262 -13.07 13.78 1.78
CA CYS A 262 -13.12 15.20 2.15
C CYS A 262 -11.76 15.78 2.56
N ASN A 263 -10.66 15.04 2.38
CA ASN A 263 -9.31 15.40 2.84
C ASN A 263 -9.28 15.81 4.33
N ILE A 264 -10.03 15.10 5.19
CA ILE A 264 -10.06 15.38 6.63
C ILE A 264 -8.86 14.70 7.31
N TYR A 265 -8.17 15.43 8.18
CA TYR A 265 -7.03 14.95 8.96
C TYR A 265 -7.31 14.93 10.47
N GLY A 266 -6.50 14.17 11.22
CA GLY A 266 -6.54 14.17 12.68
C GLY A 266 -7.58 13.21 13.27
N PRO A 267 -7.73 13.18 14.61
CA PRO A 267 -8.60 12.22 15.27
C PRO A 267 -10.08 12.59 15.23
N ILE A 268 -10.94 11.57 15.29
CA ILE A 268 -12.37 11.76 15.52
C ILE A 268 -12.55 12.36 16.92
N CYS A 269 -12.99 13.62 17.00
CA CYS A 269 -13.03 14.33 18.26
C CYS A 269 -14.08 13.77 19.24
N GLY A 270 -13.77 13.85 20.54
CA GLY A 270 -14.63 13.33 21.61
C GLY A 270 -15.97 14.08 21.76
N THR A 271 -16.05 15.33 21.29
CA THR A 271 -17.28 16.14 21.33
C THR A 271 -18.39 15.57 20.45
N LEU A 272 -18.02 14.78 19.43
CA LEU A 272 -18.98 14.13 18.53
C LEU A 272 -20.01 13.29 19.29
N SER A 273 -19.63 12.75 20.47
CA SER A 273 -20.51 12.03 21.42
C SER A 273 -21.81 12.77 21.79
N ALA A 274 -21.88 14.09 21.59
CA ALA A 274 -23.08 14.90 21.78
C ALA A 274 -24.18 14.63 20.73
N LEU A 275 -23.83 14.11 19.55
CA LEU A 275 -24.74 13.88 18.41
C LEU A 275 -25.53 12.56 18.54
N ARG A 276 -26.34 12.44 19.60
CA ARG A 276 -27.07 11.19 19.92
C ARG A 276 -28.14 10.77 18.92
N SER A 277 -28.49 11.65 17.97
CA SER A 277 -29.45 11.37 16.91
C SER A 277 -28.84 10.65 15.71
N LEU A 278 -27.52 10.48 15.68
CA LEU A 278 -26.82 9.86 14.56
C LEU A 278 -27.28 8.41 14.34
N SER A 279 -27.60 8.14 13.09
CA SER A 279 -27.99 6.84 12.56
C SER A 279 -27.04 6.34 11.47
N VAL A 280 -26.36 7.26 10.78
CA VAL A 280 -25.36 6.97 9.74
C VAL A 280 -24.14 7.85 9.98
N ILE A 281 -22.99 7.20 10.08
CA ILE A 281 -21.66 7.83 10.08
C ILE A 281 -20.88 7.21 8.95
N ASP A 282 -20.50 8.04 7.98
CA ASP A 282 -19.80 7.63 6.77
C ASP A 282 -18.64 8.59 6.50
N LEU A 283 -17.42 8.15 6.84
CA LEU A 283 -16.20 8.96 6.85
C LEU A 283 -15.05 8.27 6.07
N TRP A 284 -15.38 7.35 5.18
CA TRP A 284 -14.35 6.58 4.47
C TRP A 284 -13.51 7.43 3.53
N TYR A 285 -12.30 6.95 3.23
CA TYR A 285 -11.35 7.61 2.33
C TYR A 285 -11.02 9.04 2.79
N ASN A 286 -10.47 9.14 3.99
CA ASN A 286 -9.89 10.36 4.55
C ASN A 286 -8.53 10.00 5.21
N SER A 287 -7.91 10.96 5.89
CA SER A 287 -6.66 10.74 6.64
C SER A 287 -6.91 10.85 8.15
N LEU A 288 -8.02 10.28 8.63
CA LEU A 288 -8.36 10.28 10.05
C LEU A 288 -7.38 9.39 10.82
N THR A 289 -6.92 9.87 11.98
CA THR A 289 -5.93 9.18 12.84
C THR A 289 -6.50 8.89 14.24
N GLY A 290 -5.74 8.25 15.11
CA GLY A 290 -6.17 7.96 16.48
C GLY A 290 -7.16 6.79 16.57
N GLN A 291 -7.72 6.59 17.77
CA GLN A 291 -8.56 5.43 18.08
C GLN A 291 -10.00 5.60 17.63
N VAL A 292 -10.63 4.48 17.20
CA VAL A 292 -12.08 4.42 17.00
C VAL A 292 -12.78 4.69 18.34
N PRO A 293 -13.58 5.76 18.47
CA PRO A 293 -14.15 6.12 19.76
C PRO A 293 -15.20 5.12 20.28
N ASP A 294 -15.02 4.67 21.53
CA ASP A 294 -15.92 3.71 22.19
C ASP A 294 -17.37 4.20 22.31
N PHE A 295 -17.59 5.52 22.33
CA PHE A 295 -18.95 6.06 22.45
C PHE A 295 -19.85 5.73 21.26
N PHE A 296 -19.32 5.25 20.13
CA PHE A 296 -20.13 4.75 19.03
C PHE A 296 -20.99 3.55 19.45
N ALA A 297 -20.53 2.72 20.39
CA ALA A 297 -21.33 1.63 20.96
C ALA A 297 -22.58 2.15 21.71
N ASN A 298 -22.56 3.41 22.18
CA ASN A 298 -23.64 4.01 22.96
C ASN A 298 -24.71 4.72 22.11
N TYR A 299 -24.53 4.79 20.78
CA TYR A 299 -25.50 5.42 19.89
C TYR A 299 -26.68 4.51 19.57
N SER A 300 -27.74 4.63 20.37
CA SER A 300 -28.96 3.82 20.28
C SER A 300 -29.71 3.83 18.93
N LEU A 301 -29.36 4.71 18.00
CA LEU A 301 -29.94 4.81 16.65
C LEU A 301 -28.95 4.44 15.54
N LEU A 302 -27.68 4.17 15.86
CA LEU A 302 -26.63 3.93 14.88
C LEU A 302 -26.89 2.64 14.11
N SER A 303 -26.94 2.79 12.79
CA SER A 303 -27.21 1.71 11.83
C SER A 303 -26.04 1.48 10.88
N VAL A 304 -25.28 2.53 10.56
CA VAL A 304 -24.11 2.47 9.67
C VAL A 304 -22.93 3.14 10.34
N LEU A 305 -21.84 2.39 10.47
CA LEU A 305 -20.53 2.88 10.84
C LEU A 305 -19.55 2.50 9.72
N GLN A 306 -19.19 3.47 8.88
CA GLN A 306 -18.28 3.31 7.74
C GLN A 306 -17.06 4.22 7.95
N LEU A 307 -15.93 3.62 8.27
CA LEU A 307 -14.66 4.28 8.61
C LEU A 307 -13.50 3.76 7.77
N SER A 308 -13.77 3.09 6.65
CA SER A 308 -12.74 2.44 5.86
C SER A 308 -11.78 3.42 5.17
N TYR A 309 -10.65 2.93 4.67
CA TYR A 309 -9.63 3.76 3.98
C TYR A 309 -9.25 5.01 4.81
N ASN A 310 -8.73 4.79 6.01
CA ASN A 310 -8.24 5.85 6.90
C ASN A 310 -6.93 5.40 7.59
N ASP A 311 -6.34 6.29 8.40
CA ASP A 311 -5.12 6.05 9.18
C ASP A 311 -5.42 5.76 10.67
N LEU A 312 -6.61 5.24 10.97
CA LEU A 312 -7.02 4.97 12.35
C LEU A 312 -6.15 3.86 12.96
N GLU A 313 -5.97 3.92 14.28
CA GLU A 313 -5.06 3.05 15.03
C GLU A 313 -5.63 2.57 16.37
N GLY A 314 -4.95 1.62 17.01
CA GLY A 314 -5.31 1.16 18.36
C GLY A 314 -6.38 0.08 18.39
N TRP A 315 -6.95 -0.17 19.57
CA TRP A 315 -7.85 -1.30 19.80
C TRP A 315 -9.31 -0.91 19.65
N VAL A 316 -10.09 -1.67 18.87
CA VAL A 316 -11.54 -1.45 18.69
C VAL A 316 -12.31 -2.16 19.79
N SER A 317 -13.17 -1.42 20.50
CA SER A 317 -14.01 -1.99 21.56
C SER A 317 -14.95 -3.09 21.04
N PRO A 318 -14.99 -4.27 21.69
CA PRO A 318 -15.93 -5.35 21.36
C PRO A 318 -17.41 -4.93 21.44
N GLU A 319 -17.75 -3.93 22.26
CA GLU A 319 -19.13 -3.46 22.46
C GLU A 319 -19.76 -2.94 21.17
N ILE A 320 -18.96 -2.43 20.22
CA ILE A 320 -19.44 -1.98 18.91
C ILE A 320 -20.06 -3.15 18.12
N PHE A 321 -19.47 -4.35 18.20
CA PHE A 321 -19.96 -5.53 17.49
C PHE A 321 -21.21 -6.15 18.14
N GLU A 322 -21.48 -5.79 19.39
CA GLU A 322 -22.68 -6.22 20.14
C GLU A 322 -23.88 -5.28 19.92
N HIS A 323 -23.69 -4.19 19.17
CA HIS A 323 -24.74 -3.20 18.94
C HIS A 323 -25.92 -3.76 18.15
N LYS A 324 -27.11 -3.75 18.76
CA LYS A 324 -28.30 -4.44 18.23
C LYS A 324 -28.89 -3.86 16.95
N LYS A 325 -28.63 -2.57 16.66
CA LYS A 325 -29.17 -1.88 15.48
C LYS A 325 -28.17 -1.66 14.35
N LEU A 326 -26.88 -1.98 14.57
CA LEU A 326 -25.90 -1.83 13.51
C LEU A 326 -26.21 -2.83 12.40
N VAL A 327 -26.28 -2.31 11.19
CA VAL A 327 -26.47 -3.04 9.93
C VAL A 327 -25.13 -3.13 9.20
N THR A 328 -24.31 -2.08 9.28
CA THR A 328 -22.98 -2.03 8.66
C THR A 328 -21.95 -1.63 9.72
N ILE A 329 -20.93 -2.48 9.87
CA ILE A 329 -19.64 -2.13 10.46
C ILE A 329 -18.61 -2.34 9.37
N ASP A 330 -17.99 -1.25 8.95
CA ASP A 330 -16.94 -1.28 7.96
C ASP A 330 -15.73 -0.47 8.45
N LEU A 331 -14.65 -1.19 8.71
CA LEU A 331 -13.37 -0.69 9.21
C LEU A 331 -12.24 -1.02 8.23
N HIS A 332 -12.57 -1.48 7.01
CA HIS A 332 -11.57 -2.03 6.11
C HIS A 332 -10.45 -1.03 5.76
N ARG A 333 -9.24 -1.52 5.48
CA ARG A 333 -8.07 -0.69 5.13
C ARG A 333 -7.80 0.42 6.15
N ASN A 334 -7.68 0.00 7.40
CA ASN A 334 -7.06 0.75 8.48
C ASN A 334 -5.96 -0.13 9.09
N PRO A 335 -4.74 -0.12 8.52
CA PRO A 335 -3.72 -1.15 8.82
C PRO A 335 -3.23 -1.14 10.27
N LYS A 336 -3.41 -0.02 10.98
CA LYS A 336 -3.00 0.15 12.39
C LYS A 336 -4.12 -0.14 13.40
N ILE A 337 -5.36 -0.35 12.95
CA ILE A 337 -6.46 -0.80 13.82
C ILE A 337 -6.22 -2.25 14.20
N SER A 338 -6.41 -2.57 15.48
CA SER A 338 -6.33 -3.92 16.05
C SER A 338 -7.62 -4.28 16.79
N GLY A 339 -7.88 -5.57 16.95
CA GLY A 339 -9.08 -6.05 17.64
C GLY A 339 -9.26 -7.55 17.53
N SER A 340 -10.36 -8.05 18.08
CA SER A 340 -10.79 -9.45 18.00
C SER A 340 -12.30 -9.52 17.88
N LEU A 341 -12.84 -10.47 17.12
CA LEU A 341 -14.28 -10.65 16.97
C LEU A 341 -14.89 -11.33 18.21
N PRO A 342 -15.89 -10.72 18.89
CA PRO A 342 -16.55 -11.32 20.04
C PRO A 342 -17.58 -12.39 19.62
N ASN A 343 -18.14 -13.11 20.59
CA ASN A 343 -19.27 -14.01 20.34
C ASN A 343 -20.55 -13.21 20.05
N ILE A 344 -20.85 -13.03 18.76
CA ILE A 344 -22.02 -12.24 18.32
C ILE A 344 -23.34 -12.99 18.60
N SER A 345 -24.34 -12.24 19.06
CA SER A 345 -25.68 -12.75 19.37
C SER A 345 -26.53 -13.01 18.11
N ALA A 346 -27.47 -13.94 18.22
CA ALA A 346 -28.38 -14.30 17.14
C ALA A 346 -29.42 -13.21 16.80
N ASP A 347 -29.65 -12.24 17.69
CA ASP A 347 -30.52 -11.08 17.48
C ASP A 347 -29.83 -9.89 16.79
N SER A 348 -28.59 -10.07 16.32
CA SER A 348 -27.86 -9.04 15.57
C SER A 348 -28.54 -8.70 14.23
N CYS A 349 -28.59 -7.41 13.89
CA CYS A 349 -29.12 -6.91 12.61
C CYS A 349 -28.05 -6.73 11.52
N LEU A 350 -26.79 -7.12 11.81
CA LEU A 350 -25.67 -6.90 10.91
C LEU A 350 -25.88 -7.61 9.56
N GLN A 351 -25.72 -6.82 8.50
CA GLN A 351 -25.72 -7.24 7.11
C GLN A 351 -24.33 -7.14 6.49
N ASN A 352 -23.51 -6.19 6.94
CA ASN A 352 -22.14 -5.99 6.46
C ASN A 352 -21.19 -5.92 7.65
N LEU A 353 -20.22 -6.83 7.69
CA LEU A 353 -19.13 -6.84 8.64
C LEU A 353 -17.82 -6.96 7.87
N LEU A 354 -17.08 -5.86 7.79
CA LEU A 354 -15.85 -5.74 7.01
C LEU A 354 -14.74 -5.21 7.93
N VAL A 355 -13.76 -6.07 8.24
CA VAL A 355 -12.58 -5.73 9.06
C VAL A 355 -11.28 -6.02 8.31
N GLY A 356 -11.36 -6.10 6.99
CA GLY A 356 -10.27 -6.42 6.08
C GLY A 356 -9.14 -5.41 6.07
N HIS A 357 -7.92 -5.82 5.74
CA HIS A 357 -6.72 -4.98 5.72
C HIS A 357 -6.53 -4.18 7.03
N THR A 358 -6.77 -4.82 8.16
CA THR A 358 -6.50 -4.31 9.52
C THR A 358 -5.59 -5.28 10.28
N ASN A 359 -5.18 -4.95 11.50
CA ASN A 359 -4.45 -5.83 12.41
C ASN A 359 -5.38 -6.59 13.38
N PHE A 360 -6.60 -6.93 12.94
CA PHE A 360 -7.49 -7.83 13.67
C PHE A 360 -6.87 -9.22 13.81
N SER A 361 -7.05 -9.84 14.98
CA SER A 361 -6.41 -11.12 15.31
C SER A 361 -7.28 -12.06 16.13
N GLY A 362 -6.77 -13.28 16.35
CA GLY A 362 -7.44 -14.33 17.09
C GLY A 362 -8.21 -15.31 16.21
N THR A 363 -9.08 -16.12 16.81
CA THR A 363 -9.89 -17.11 16.10
C THR A 363 -11.24 -16.52 15.67
N ILE A 364 -11.72 -16.89 14.48
CA ILE A 364 -13.06 -16.50 14.03
C ILE A 364 -14.12 -17.30 14.82
N PRO A 365 -15.04 -16.66 15.57
CA PRO A 365 -15.98 -17.36 16.43
C PRO A 365 -17.07 -18.08 15.63
N SER A 366 -17.42 -19.30 16.02
CA SER A 366 -18.48 -20.09 15.36
C SER A 366 -19.88 -19.46 15.46
N SER A 367 -20.08 -18.51 16.40
CA SER A 367 -21.30 -17.75 16.54
C SER A 367 -21.64 -16.89 15.31
N ILE A 368 -20.66 -16.63 14.42
CA ILE A 368 -20.89 -15.86 13.19
C ILE A 368 -21.97 -16.49 12.30
N GLY A 369 -22.08 -17.83 12.30
CA GLY A 369 -23.14 -18.56 11.58
C GLY A 369 -24.56 -18.28 12.08
N LYS A 370 -24.72 -17.67 13.26
CA LYS A 370 -26.03 -17.26 13.80
C LYS A 370 -26.57 -16.00 13.14
N MET A 371 -25.73 -15.20 12.47
CA MET A 371 -26.09 -13.92 11.86
C MET A 371 -26.75 -14.11 10.50
N ARG A 372 -27.98 -14.62 10.48
CA ARG A 372 -28.68 -14.99 9.23
C ARG A 372 -28.94 -13.82 8.27
N SER A 373 -28.88 -12.58 8.75
CA SER A 373 -29.03 -11.36 7.96
C SER A 373 -27.75 -10.96 7.20
N LEU A 374 -26.61 -11.59 7.49
CA LEU A 374 -25.32 -11.22 6.92
C LEU A 374 -25.32 -11.43 5.39
N LYS A 375 -24.92 -10.39 4.68
CA LYS A 375 -24.75 -10.35 3.22
C LYS A 375 -23.27 -10.27 2.87
N ARG A 376 -22.53 -9.36 3.49
CA ARG A 376 -21.09 -9.16 3.24
C ARG A 376 -20.29 -9.47 4.50
N LEU A 377 -19.33 -10.37 4.36
CA LEU A 377 -18.41 -10.77 5.41
C LEU A 377 -16.97 -10.65 4.90
N GLY A 378 -16.21 -9.71 5.46
CA GLY A 378 -14.81 -9.45 5.14
C GLY A 378 -13.94 -9.67 6.36
N LEU A 379 -13.21 -10.78 6.34
CA LEU A 379 -12.30 -11.27 7.37
C LEU A 379 -10.86 -11.30 6.87
N ASP A 380 -10.52 -10.38 5.97
CA ASP A 380 -9.24 -10.26 5.29
C ASP A 380 -8.19 -9.52 6.14
N ALA A 381 -7.94 -9.99 7.37
CA ALA A 381 -6.91 -9.47 8.26
C ALA A 381 -5.81 -10.52 8.57
N PRO A 382 -4.52 -10.20 8.41
CA PRO A 382 -3.41 -11.15 8.55
C PRO A 382 -3.30 -11.82 9.93
N GLY A 383 -3.84 -11.19 10.98
CA GLY A 383 -3.78 -11.68 12.35
C GLY A 383 -4.78 -12.80 12.68
N PHE A 384 -5.77 -13.09 11.81
CA PHE A 384 -6.69 -14.20 12.04
C PHE A 384 -5.97 -15.56 11.98
N SER A 385 -6.41 -16.49 12.83
CA SER A 385 -5.74 -17.78 13.02
C SER A 385 -6.73 -18.93 13.27
N GLY A 386 -6.24 -20.16 13.09
CA GLY A 386 -7.01 -21.38 13.31
C GLY A 386 -7.77 -21.83 12.06
N ASN A 387 -8.84 -22.61 12.23
CA ASN A 387 -9.65 -23.11 11.11
C ASN A 387 -10.85 -22.21 10.85
N LEU A 388 -11.28 -22.11 9.59
CA LEU A 388 -12.54 -21.46 9.26
C LEU A 388 -13.73 -22.23 9.85
N PRO A 389 -14.61 -21.58 10.63
CA PRO A 389 -15.74 -22.25 11.25
C PRO A 389 -16.76 -22.68 10.20
N SER A 390 -17.16 -23.95 10.23
CA SER A 390 -18.13 -24.52 9.28
C SER A 390 -19.53 -23.90 9.36
N SER A 391 -19.84 -23.22 10.48
CA SER A 391 -21.09 -22.49 10.66
C SER A 391 -21.25 -21.31 9.69
N ILE A 392 -20.17 -20.82 9.07
CA ILE A 392 -20.27 -19.84 7.96
C ILE A 392 -21.10 -20.43 6.81
N GLY A 393 -20.99 -21.74 6.55
CA GLY A 393 -21.78 -22.45 5.54
C GLY A 393 -23.30 -22.43 5.78
N GLU A 394 -23.78 -21.95 6.93
CA GLU A 394 -25.21 -21.77 7.23
C GLU A 394 -25.76 -20.41 6.75
N LEU A 395 -24.90 -19.47 6.36
CA LEU A 395 -25.25 -18.10 5.99
C LEU A 395 -25.73 -17.98 4.53
N LYS A 396 -26.90 -18.52 4.23
CA LYS A 396 -27.43 -18.60 2.85
C LYS A 396 -27.69 -17.24 2.16
N SER A 397 -27.77 -16.16 2.93
CA SER A 397 -27.95 -14.79 2.42
C SER A 397 -26.63 -14.10 2.05
N LEU A 398 -25.49 -14.75 2.33
CA LEU A 398 -24.17 -14.20 2.07
C LEU A 398 -23.92 -14.08 0.56
N ASN A 399 -23.61 -12.87 0.10
CA ASN A 399 -23.24 -12.56 -1.28
C ASN A 399 -21.74 -12.23 -1.43
N THR A 400 -21.08 -11.80 -0.35
CA THR A 400 -19.64 -11.54 -0.33
C THR A 400 -18.99 -12.24 0.85
N LEU A 401 -17.97 -13.05 0.55
CA LEU A 401 -17.07 -13.63 1.54
C LEU A 401 -15.63 -13.31 1.13
N LYS A 402 -14.94 -12.51 1.94
CA LYS A 402 -13.49 -12.25 1.82
C LYS A 402 -12.79 -12.76 3.07
N VAL A 403 -11.68 -13.47 2.92
CA VAL A 403 -10.94 -14.08 4.03
C VAL A 403 -9.45 -14.02 3.74
N SER A 404 -8.67 -13.58 4.73
CA SER A 404 -7.21 -13.63 4.69
C SER A 404 -6.62 -13.85 6.08
N GLY A 405 -5.39 -14.33 6.16
CA GLY A 405 -4.75 -14.67 7.43
C GLY A 405 -3.76 -15.81 7.26
N LEU A 406 -2.46 -15.52 7.39
CA LEU A 406 -1.40 -16.53 7.19
C LEU A 406 -1.51 -17.72 8.15
N ASN A 407 -2.10 -17.47 9.33
CA ASN A 407 -2.33 -18.49 10.35
C ASN A 407 -3.71 -19.18 10.23
N LEU A 408 -4.52 -18.82 9.23
CA LEU A 408 -5.73 -19.57 8.89
C LEU A 408 -5.32 -20.82 8.11
N VAL A 409 -5.49 -21.98 8.72
CA VAL A 409 -5.02 -23.26 8.19
C VAL A 409 -6.18 -24.24 8.02
N GLY A 410 -5.97 -25.27 7.21
CA GLY A 410 -6.93 -26.35 6.99
C GLY A 410 -7.24 -26.57 5.51
N PRO A 411 -8.00 -27.62 5.18
CA PRO A 411 -8.40 -27.88 3.81
C PRO A 411 -9.36 -26.80 3.30
N ILE A 412 -9.35 -26.54 1.99
CA ILE A 412 -10.36 -25.69 1.33
C ILE A 412 -11.76 -26.19 1.73
N PRO A 413 -12.60 -25.36 2.36
CA PRO A 413 -13.83 -25.87 2.95
C PRO A 413 -14.91 -26.24 1.92
N SER A 414 -15.38 -27.49 1.95
CA SER A 414 -16.43 -27.96 1.03
C SER A 414 -17.79 -27.29 1.25
N TRP A 415 -18.06 -26.80 2.46
CA TRP A 415 -19.30 -26.10 2.82
C TRP A 415 -19.47 -24.75 2.11
N ILE A 416 -18.42 -24.20 1.46
CA ILE A 416 -18.53 -22.99 0.62
C ILE A 416 -19.61 -23.16 -0.44
N THR A 417 -19.78 -24.38 -0.95
CA THR A 417 -20.77 -24.71 -1.98
C THR A 417 -22.22 -24.65 -1.50
N ASN A 418 -22.45 -24.55 -0.19
CA ASN A 418 -23.79 -24.30 0.38
C ASN A 418 -24.23 -22.84 0.23
N LEU A 419 -23.29 -21.92 -0.04
CA LEU A 419 -23.51 -20.48 -0.10
C LEU A 419 -23.94 -20.04 -1.51
N THR A 420 -25.07 -20.56 -1.98
CA THR A 420 -25.55 -20.39 -3.37
C THR A 420 -25.91 -18.95 -3.77
N SER A 421 -25.90 -18.00 -2.82
CA SER A 421 -26.13 -16.58 -3.06
C SER A 421 -24.84 -15.78 -3.30
N LEU A 422 -23.65 -16.42 -3.21
CA LEU A 422 -22.37 -15.75 -3.39
C LEU A 422 -22.23 -15.16 -4.79
N GLU A 423 -21.84 -13.89 -4.81
CA GLU A 423 -21.39 -13.13 -5.98
C GLU A 423 -19.88 -12.87 -5.92
N VAL A 424 -19.31 -12.74 -4.71
CA VAL A 424 -17.88 -12.49 -4.48
C VAL A 424 -17.34 -13.49 -3.46
N LEU A 425 -16.35 -14.27 -3.87
CA LEU A 425 -15.61 -15.17 -2.99
C LEU A 425 -14.11 -14.91 -3.16
N LYS A 426 -13.47 -14.34 -2.13
CA LYS A 426 -12.03 -14.07 -2.12
C LYS A 426 -11.37 -14.76 -0.92
N PHE A 427 -10.39 -15.59 -1.18
CA PHE A 427 -9.41 -16.06 -0.20
C PHE A 427 -8.04 -15.54 -0.58
N SER A 428 -7.31 -15.02 0.39
CA SER A 428 -5.98 -14.49 0.13
C SER A 428 -5.02 -14.67 1.29
N LYS A 429 -3.71 -14.68 1.03
CA LYS A 429 -2.66 -14.62 2.08
C LYS A 429 -2.96 -15.59 3.24
N CYS A 430 -3.23 -16.85 2.92
CA CYS A 430 -3.79 -17.83 3.85
C CYS A 430 -3.17 -19.23 3.77
N GLY A 431 -3.17 -19.99 4.87
CA GLY A 431 -2.67 -21.37 4.91
C GLY A 431 -3.67 -22.45 4.46
N LEU A 432 -4.70 -22.09 3.68
CA LEU A 432 -5.69 -23.04 3.18
C LEU A 432 -5.11 -23.90 2.06
N TYR A 433 -5.21 -25.23 2.20
CA TYR A 433 -4.57 -26.18 1.31
C TYR A 433 -5.52 -27.18 0.65
N GLY A 434 -5.02 -27.90 -0.35
CA GLY A 434 -5.73 -28.95 -1.06
C GLY A 434 -6.46 -28.47 -2.31
N PRO A 435 -7.22 -29.35 -2.98
CA PRO A 435 -7.86 -29.05 -4.26
C PRO A 435 -9.12 -28.19 -4.12
N ILE A 436 -9.35 -27.31 -5.12
CA ILE A 436 -10.64 -26.66 -5.30
C ILE A 436 -11.69 -27.76 -5.54
N PRO A 437 -12.77 -27.82 -4.74
CA PRO A 437 -13.80 -28.83 -4.93
C PRO A 437 -14.53 -28.61 -6.25
N SER A 438 -14.76 -29.68 -7.03
CA SER A 438 -15.49 -29.59 -8.31
C SER A 438 -16.91 -29.03 -8.18
N SER A 439 -17.52 -29.19 -7.00
CA SER A 439 -18.82 -28.63 -6.66
C SER A 439 -18.85 -27.10 -6.61
N ILE A 440 -17.70 -26.41 -6.72
CA ILE A 440 -17.65 -24.94 -6.84
C ILE A 440 -18.45 -24.44 -8.05
N GLY A 441 -18.52 -25.24 -9.13
CA GLY A 441 -19.30 -24.91 -10.32
C GLY A 441 -20.81 -24.82 -10.11
N HIS A 442 -21.33 -25.13 -8.91
CA HIS A 442 -22.73 -24.89 -8.55
C HIS A 442 -23.02 -23.44 -8.14
N LEU A 443 -22.00 -22.61 -7.88
CA LEU A 443 -22.15 -21.21 -7.51
C LEU A 443 -22.37 -20.33 -8.74
N ILE A 444 -23.48 -20.54 -9.45
CA ILE A 444 -23.79 -19.91 -10.75
C ILE A 444 -23.97 -18.39 -10.72
N LYS A 445 -24.08 -17.78 -9.52
CA LYS A 445 -24.18 -16.32 -9.32
C LYS A 445 -22.82 -15.65 -9.11
N LEU A 446 -21.74 -16.44 -9.02
CA LEU A 446 -20.42 -15.95 -8.69
C LEU A 446 -19.88 -15.10 -9.86
N LYS A 447 -19.52 -13.86 -9.55
CA LYS A 447 -18.89 -12.89 -10.45
C LYS A 447 -17.38 -12.82 -10.19
N THR A 448 -16.98 -12.80 -8.93
CA THR A 448 -15.57 -12.80 -8.55
C THR A 448 -15.23 -14.06 -7.79
N TYR A 449 -14.27 -14.82 -8.31
CA TYR A 449 -13.63 -15.93 -7.61
C TYR A 449 -12.13 -15.70 -7.52
N ALA A 450 -11.66 -15.38 -6.31
CA ALA A 450 -10.25 -15.21 -6.01
C ALA A 450 -9.78 -16.20 -4.95
N PHE A 451 -8.64 -16.82 -5.21
CA PHE A 451 -7.91 -17.67 -4.27
C PHE A 451 -6.42 -17.40 -4.50
N ILE A 452 -5.82 -16.44 -3.78
CA ILE A 452 -4.52 -15.86 -4.13
C ILE A 452 -3.53 -15.99 -2.96
N GLN A 453 -2.27 -16.33 -3.22
CA GLN A 453 -1.24 -16.36 -2.17
C GLN A 453 -1.66 -17.26 -0.98
N CYS A 454 -2.19 -18.44 -1.29
CA CYS A 454 -2.51 -19.47 -0.32
C CYS A 454 -1.81 -20.79 -0.68
N GLU A 455 -2.16 -21.89 -0.01
CA GLU A 455 -1.52 -23.21 -0.17
C GLU A 455 -2.36 -24.19 -1.03
N ALA A 456 -3.27 -23.67 -1.87
CA ALA A 456 -4.14 -24.49 -2.70
C ALA A 456 -3.34 -25.30 -3.73
N SER A 457 -3.77 -26.53 -4.02
CA SER A 457 -3.05 -27.45 -4.90
C SER A 457 -3.99 -28.28 -5.77
N GLY A 458 -3.45 -29.22 -6.56
CA GLY A 458 -4.24 -30.03 -7.50
C GLY A 458 -4.53 -29.28 -8.81
N GLY A 459 -5.43 -29.81 -9.62
CA GLY A 459 -5.80 -29.22 -10.92
C GLY A 459 -6.97 -28.25 -10.82
N ILE A 460 -7.00 -27.24 -11.69
CA ILE A 460 -8.14 -26.31 -11.81
C ILE A 460 -9.36 -27.08 -12.35
N PRO A 461 -10.49 -27.15 -11.60
CA PRO A 461 -11.64 -27.94 -12.03
C PRO A 461 -12.32 -27.37 -13.27
N GLN A 462 -12.58 -28.23 -14.27
CA GLN A 462 -13.33 -27.87 -15.49
C GLN A 462 -14.75 -27.35 -15.23
N HIS A 463 -15.31 -27.65 -14.05
CA HIS A 463 -16.65 -27.19 -13.64
C HIS A 463 -16.72 -25.67 -13.42
N ILE A 464 -15.58 -24.98 -13.33
CA ILE A 464 -15.53 -23.50 -13.29
C ILE A 464 -16.20 -22.90 -14.53
N PHE A 465 -16.13 -23.58 -15.69
CA PHE A 465 -16.76 -23.13 -16.93
C PHE A 465 -18.30 -23.11 -16.89
N ASN A 466 -18.92 -23.67 -15.85
CA ASN A 466 -20.37 -23.59 -15.66
C ASN A 466 -20.81 -22.22 -15.09
N MET A 467 -19.88 -21.43 -14.55
CA MET A 467 -20.17 -20.15 -13.90
C MET A 467 -20.17 -19.01 -14.93
N THR A 468 -21.18 -18.96 -15.81
CA THR A 468 -21.21 -18.00 -16.93
C THR A 468 -21.33 -16.53 -16.54
N GLN A 469 -21.60 -16.22 -15.26
CA GLN A 469 -21.60 -14.85 -14.72
C GLN A 469 -20.22 -14.40 -14.21
N LEU A 470 -19.20 -15.26 -14.27
CA LEU A 470 -17.87 -14.97 -13.76
C LEU A 470 -17.22 -13.84 -14.58
N GLU A 471 -16.86 -12.78 -13.88
CA GLU A 471 -16.20 -11.57 -14.37
C GLU A 471 -14.70 -11.61 -14.02
N GLU A 472 -14.36 -12.10 -12.82
CA GLU A 472 -12.98 -12.16 -12.34
C GLU A 472 -12.64 -13.57 -11.84
N LEU A 473 -11.57 -14.16 -12.39
CA LEU A 473 -10.98 -15.41 -11.93
C LEU A 473 -9.51 -15.19 -11.59
N ALA A 474 -9.19 -15.19 -10.29
CA ALA A 474 -7.83 -15.00 -9.83
C ALA A 474 -7.37 -16.15 -8.93
N LEU A 475 -6.47 -16.98 -9.45
CA LEU A 475 -5.92 -18.16 -8.78
C LEU A 475 -4.41 -18.05 -8.58
N GLY A 476 -3.86 -16.83 -8.73
CA GLY A 476 -2.44 -16.55 -8.73
C GLY A 476 -1.72 -16.92 -7.43
N SER A 477 -0.43 -17.22 -7.49
CA SER A 477 0.43 -17.47 -6.32
C SER A 477 -0.07 -18.62 -5.43
N ASN A 478 -0.31 -19.80 -6.00
CA ASN A 478 -0.64 -21.03 -5.27
C ASN A 478 0.23 -22.20 -5.77
N ASN A 479 -0.17 -23.44 -5.45
CA ASN A 479 0.49 -24.67 -5.85
C ASN A 479 -0.38 -25.49 -6.84
N PHE A 480 -1.19 -24.82 -7.68
CA PHE A 480 -1.98 -25.50 -8.72
C PHE A 480 -1.07 -26.14 -9.77
N THR A 481 -1.50 -27.29 -10.28
CA THR A 481 -0.75 -28.13 -11.22
C THR A 481 -1.64 -28.51 -12.41
N GLY A 482 -1.02 -29.06 -13.46
CA GLY A 482 -1.74 -29.55 -14.63
C GLY A 482 -1.73 -28.55 -15.79
N THR A 483 -2.61 -28.78 -16.75
CA THR A 483 -2.63 -28.04 -18.02
C THR A 483 -3.91 -27.25 -18.16
N VAL A 484 -3.79 -26.00 -18.61
CA VAL A 484 -4.91 -25.10 -18.88
C VAL A 484 -4.86 -24.70 -20.35
N GLU A 485 -5.94 -24.98 -21.08
CA GLU A 485 -6.12 -24.47 -22.44
C GLU A 485 -6.87 -23.13 -22.40
N LEU A 486 -6.24 -22.06 -22.88
CA LEU A 486 -6.83 -20.70 -22.86
C LEU A 486 -8.18 -20.65 -23.58
N ASN A 487 -8.32 -21.33 -24.72
CA ASN A 487 -9.58 -21.40 -25.46
C ASN A 487 -10.77 -21.94 -24.63
N SER A 488 -10.51 -22.74 -23.59
CA SER A 488 -11.57 -23.25 -22.71
C SER A 488 -12.10 -22.17 -21.75
N LEU A 489 -11.23 -21.28 -21.28
CA LEU A 489 -11.60 -20.19 -20.38
C LEU A 489 -12.46 -19.13 -21.09
N TRP A 490 -12.30 -18.99 -22.41
CA TRP A 490 -13.04 -18.00 -23.19
C TRP A 490 -14.50 -18.39 -23.45
N ARG A 491 -14.95 -19.52 -22.90
CA ARG A 491 -16.36 -19.88 -22.78
C ARG A 491 -17.10 -19.05 -21.72
N LEU A 492 -16.37 -18.27 -20.91
CA LEU A 492 -16.93 -17.37 -19.91
C LEU A 492 -17.14 -15.99 -20.55
N PRO A 493 -18.39 -15.61 -20.91
CA PRO A 493 -18.64 -14.45 -21.76
C PRO A 493 -18.39 -13.10 -21.08
N ASN A 494 -18.40 -13.05 -19.74
CA ASN A 494 -18.26 -11.83 -18.96
C ASN A 494 -16.85 -11.66 -18.36
N LEU A 495 -15.92 -12.57 -18.65
CA LEU A 495 -14.62 -12.59 -17.99
C LEU A 495 -13.77 -11.38 -18.40
N SER A 496 -13.49 -10.49 -17.46
CA SER A 496 -12.67 -9.28 -17.65
C SER A 496 -11.29 -9.38 -16.98
N LEU A 497 -11.13 -10.24 -15.97
CA LEU A 497 -9.86 -10.48 -15.29
C LEU A 497 -9.57 -11.97 -15.20
N LEU A 498 -8.39 -12.36 -15.69
CA LEU A 498 -7.81 -13.69 -15.49
C LEU A 498 -6.42 -13.58 -14.88
N ASP A 499 -6.24 -14.16 -13.69
CA ASP A 499 -4.93 -14.33 -13.07
C ASP A 499 -4.70 -15.81 -12.74
N LEU A 500 -3.74 -16.42 -13.43
CA LEU A 500 -3.26 -17.79 -13.16
C LEU A 500 -1.79 -17.82 -12.74
N SER A 501 -1.21 -16.64 -12.48
CA SER A 501 0.21 -16.43 -12.28
C SER A 501 0.80 -17.28 -11.15
N ASN A 502 2.12 -17.51 -11.18
CA ASN A 502 2.87 -18.04 -10.03
C ASN A 502 2.29 -19.35 -9.47
N ASN A 503 1.96 -20.27 -10.37
CA ASN A 503 1.53 -21.63 -10.09
C ASN A 503 2.48 -22.64 -10.76
N LYS A 504 2.18 -23.94 -10.68
CA LYS A 504 2.87 -25.01 -11.41
C LYS A 504 2.06 -25.50 -12.61
N ILE A 505 1.29 -24.59 -13.22
CA ILE A 505 0.44 -24.88 -14.37
C ILE A 505 1.21 -24.68 -15.67
N ILE A 506 0.79 -25.43 -16.70
CA ILE A 506 1.25 -25.25 -18.07
C ILE A 506 0.10 -24.67 -18.88
N VAL A 507 0.27 -23.46 -19.39
CA VAL A 507 -0.75 -22.80 -20.21
C VAL A 507 -0.50 -23.09 -21.69
N LEU A 508 -1.52 -23.58 -22.38
CA LEU A 508 -1.53 -23.87 -23.81
C LEU A 508 -2.64 -23.05 -24.49
N GLU A 509 -2.47 -22.77 -25.78
CA GLU A 509 -3.46 -22.04 -26.59
C GLU A 509 -4.78 -22.83 -26.74
N GLY A 510 -4.71 -24.14 -26.97
CA GLY A 510 -5.87 -24.99 -27.30
C GLY A 510 -6.16 -25.02 -28.80
N GLN A 511 -7.01 -25.95 -29.28
CA GLN A 511 -7.38 -26.00 -30.70
C GLN A 511 -8.37 -24.87 -31.05
N GLU A 512 -8.09 -24.11 -32.11
CA GLU A 512 -9.01 -23.10 -32.65
C GLU A 512 -10.24 -23.80 -33.26
N ASN A 513 -11.40 -23.69 -32.60
CA ASN A 513 -12.68 -24.01 -33.23
C ASN A 513 -13.25 -22.71 -33.82
N SER A 514 -13.15 -22.57 -35.14
CA SER A 514 -13.65 -21.44 -35.95
C SER A 514 -15.16 -21.14 -35.86
N SER A 515 -15.86 -21.75 -34.91
CA SER A 515 -17.29 -21.57 -34.61
C SER A 515 -17.57 -20.84 -33.30
N MET A 516 -16.55 -20.46 -32.52
CA MET A 516 -16.71 -19.65 -31.29
C MET A 516 -16.69 -18.16 -31.66
N VAL A 517 -17.86 -17.53 -31.69
CA VAL A 517 -18.07 -16.17 -32.24
C VAL A 517 -17.97 -15.06 -31.16
N SER A 518 -17.74 -15.40 -29.89
CA SER A 518 -17.62 -14.39 -28.82
C SER A 518 -16.37 -14.65 -28.00
N PHE A 519 -15.39 -13.75 -28.11
CA PHE A 519 -14.28 -13.65 -27.17
C PHE A 519 -14.70 -12.74 -26.01
N PRO A 520 -14.32 -13.04 -24.77
CA PRO A 520 -14.53 -12.11 -23.66
C PRO A 520 -13.57 -10.92 -23.78
N ASP A 521 -14.05 -9.73 -23.42
CA ASP A 521 -13.24 -8.51 -23.38
C ASP A 521 -12.41 -8.51 -22.08
N ILE A 522 -11.23 -9.14 -22.14
CA ILE A 522 -10.31 -9.23 -20.99
C ILE A 522 -9.53 -7.92 -20.85
N ASN A 523 -9.74 -7.25 -19.72
CA ASN A 523 -9.02 -6.04 -19.31
C ASN A 523 -7.69 -6.39 -18.63
N PHE A 524 -7.65 -7.47 -17.84
CA PHE A 524 -6.47 -7.87 -17.08
C PHE A 524 -6.12 -9.33 -17.30
N LEU A 525 -4.94 -9.59 -17.84
CA LEU A 525 -4.44 -10.94 -18.08
C LEU A 525 -3.08 -11.14 -17.41
N LYS A 526 -3.03 -12.00 -16.39
CA LYS A 526 -1.81 -12.35 -15.66
C LYS A 526 -1.50 -13.84 -15.80
N LEU A 527 -0.44 -14.13 -16.53
CA LEU A 527 0.03 -15.48 -16.82
C LEU A 527 1.53 -15.63 -16.49
N ALA A 528 2.01 -14.92 -15.47
CA ALA A 528 3.38 -15.07 -15.03
C ALA A 528 3.68 -16.51 -14.57
N SER A 529 4.90 -16.99 -14.79
CA SER A 529 5.33 -18.33 -14.31
C SER A 529 4.44 -19.48 -14.81
N CYS A 530 3.89 -19.39 -16.03
CA CYS A 530 2.93 -20.37 -16.58
C CYS A 530 3.54 -21.30 -17.65
N SER A 531 4.87 -21.35 -17.75
CA SER A 531 5.62 -22.15 -18.73
C SER A 531 5.28 -21.86 -20.19
N ILE A 532 4.95 -20.60 -20.51
CA ILE A 532 4.61 -20.16 -21.86
C ILE A 532 5.89 -20.01 -22.70
N ILE A 533 5.88 -20.55 -23.93
CA ILE A 533 7.04 -20.52 -24.84
C ILE A 533 6.82 -19.57 -26.03
N LYS A 534 5.56 -19.37 -26.44
CA LYS A 534 5.17 -18.53 -27.56
C LYS A 534 4.01 -17.63 -27.17
N PHE A 535 3.96 -16.43 -27.75
CA PHE A 535 2.81 -15.53 -27.59
C PHE A 535 1.53 -16.23 -28.05
N PRO A 536 0.52 -16.36 -27.17
CA PRO A 536 -0.80 -16.85 -27.57
C PRO A 536 -1.39 -15.93 -28.65
N THR A 537 -1.82 -16.49 -29.78
CA THR A 537 -2.37 -15.69 -30.89
C THR A 537 -3.68 -15.03 -30.52
N ILE A 538 -4.37 -15.54 -29.51
CA ILE A 538 -5.60 -14.96 -28.98
C ILE A 538 -5.42 -13.54 -28.40
N LEU A 539 -4.20 -13.16 -28.00
CA LEU A 539 -3.93 -11.79 -27.56
C LEU A 539 -4.24 -10.76 -28.66
N LYS A 540 -4.30 -11.18 -29.94
CA LYS A 540 -4.75 -10.34 -31.06
C LYS A 540 -6.17 -9.82 -30.91
N HIS A 541 -7.00 -10.49 -30.11
CA HIS A 541 -8.41 -10.15 -29.92
C HIS A 541 -8.64 -9.31 -28.66
N LEU A 542 -7.60 -9.04 -27.85
CA LEU A 542 -7.68 -8.25 -26.63
C LEU A 542 -7.39 -6.76 -26.93
N ASN A 543 -8.35 -6.09 -27.57
CA ASN A 543 -8.20 -4.70 -28.00
C ASN A 543 -8.29 -3.70 -26.83
N ASP A 544 -9.03 -4.03 -25.77
CA ASP A 544 -9.26 -3.17 -24.61
C ASP A 544 -8.46 -3.63 -23.37
N CYS A 545 -7.34 -4.34 -23.59
CA CYS A 545 -6.48 -4.82 -22.52
C CYS A 545 -5.86 -3.63 -21.78
N ILE A 546 -6.07 -3.56 -20.47
CA ILE A 546 -5.54 -2.55 -19.56
C ILE A 546 -4.25 -3.04 -18.89
N GLY A 547 -4.13 -4.34 -18.61
CA GLY A 547 -2.97 -4.88 -17.92
C GLY A 547 -2.58 -6.27 -18.39
N LEU A 548 -1.30 -6.43 -18.77
CA LEU A 548 -0.75 -7.70 -19.22
C LEU A 548 0.52 -8.06 -18.48
N ASP A 549 0.53 -9.23 -17.84
CA ASP A 549 1.70 -9.82 -17.20
C ASP A 549 1.98 -11.19 -17.83
N LEU A 550 3.07 -11.27 -18.58
CA LEU A 550 3.63 -12.50 -19.14
C LEU A 550 5.03 -12.80 -18.56
N SER A 551 5.35 -12.24 -17.40
CA SER A 551 6.66 -12.35 -16.78
C SER A 551 7.02 -13.79 -16.40
N ASN A 552 8.32 -14.04 -16.17
CA ASN A 552 8.82 -15.33 -15.68
C ASN A 552 8.38 -16.54 -16.53
N ASN A 553 8.44 -16.40 -17.86
CA ASN A 553 8.12 -17.45 -18.82
C ASN A 553 9.36 -17.79 -19.67
N GLN A 554 9.19 -18.56 -20.74
CA GLN A 554 10.27 -18.99 -21.64
C GLN A 554 10.07 -18.44 -23.04
N MET A 555 9.57 -17.22 -23.14
CA MET A 555 9.15 -16.64 -24.42
C MET A 555 10.32 -16.05 -25.20
N HIS A 556 10.21 -16.13 -26.53
CA HIS A 556 11.18 -15.57 -27.48
C HIS A 556 10.47 -14.77 -28.57
N GLY A 557 11.09 -13.65 -28.97
CA GLY A 557 10.62 -12.77 -30.04
C GLY A 557 9.27 -12.09 -29.75
N ILE A 558 9.25 -10.76 -29.78
CA ILE A 558 8.01 -10.00 -29.61
C ILE A 558 7.38 -9.72 -30.98
N PRO A 559 6.14 -10.15 -31.24
CA PRO A 559 5.51 -9.92 -32.54
C PRO A 559 5.05 -8.46 -32.68
N ARG A 560 5.24 -7.87 -33.87
CA ARG A 560 4.90 -6.45 -34.13
C ARG A 560 3.43 -6.10 -33.88
N TRP A 561 2.51 -7.01 -34.23
CA TRP A 561 1.07 -6.78 -34.04
C TRP A 561 0.70 -6.51 -32.57
N LEU A 562 1.52 -6.95 -31.62
CA LEU A 562 1.32 -6.72 -30.20
C LEU A 562 1.34 -5.23 -29.86
N TRP A 563 2.31 -4.51 -30.43
CA TRP A 563 2.47 -3.07 -30.24
C TRP A 563 1.39 -2.27 -31.00
N GLU A 564 1.00 -2.76 -32.18
CA GLU A 564 -0.04 -2.12 -32.99
C GLU A 564 -1.41 -2.18 -32.31
N ASN A 565 -1.73 -3.28 -31.61
CA ASN A 565 -3.00 -3.47 -30.91
C ASN A 565 -3.25 -2.48 -29.77
N TRP A 566 -2.20 -1.93 -29.15
CA TRP A 566 -2.30 -1.04 -27.98
C TRP A 566 -1.75 0.36 -28.25
N SER A 567 -1.74 0.75 -29.52
CA SER A 567 -1.20 2.02 -30.00
C SER A 567 -2.14 3.22 -29.84
N THR A 568 -3.22 3.10 -29.05
CA THR A 568 -4.23 4.15 -28.91
C THR A 568 -3.71 5.35 -28.13
N ASP A 569 -3.94 6.54 -28.68
CA ASP A 569 -3.63 7.83 -28.09
C ASP A 569 -4.51 8.09 -26.84
N PRO A 570 -3.93 8.53 -25.71
CA PRO A 570 -4.67 8.80 -24.46
C PRO A 570 -5.75 9.89 -24.57
N SER A 571 -5.77 10.67 -25.67
CA SER A 571 -6.83 11.64 -25.96
C SER A 571 -8.21 11.02 -26.20
N PHE A 572 -8.33 9.69 -26.26
CA PHE A 572 -9.60 8.96 -26.36
C PHE A 572 -10.25 8.56 -25.02
N GLY A 573 -9.70 9.02 -23.88
CA GLY A 573 -10.31 8.87 -22.55
C GLY A 573 -9.54 7.93 -21.61
N PRO A 574 -9.99 7.76 -20.35
CA PRO A 574 -9.28 7.03 -19.29
C PRO A 574 -9.09 5.51 -19.54
N HIS A 575 -9.59 4.99 -20.67
CA HIS A 575 -9.42 3.60 -21.12
C HIS A 575 -8.47 3.46 -22.33
N GLY A 576 -7.87 4.55 -22.80
CA GLY A 576 -6.97 4.56 -23.97
C GLY A 576 -5.52 4.18 -23.63
N GLY A 577 -5.25 2.92 -23.34
CA GLY A 577 -3.88 2.38 -23.24
C GLY A 577 -3.63 1.44 -22.06
N LEU A 578 -2.39 0.94 -21.94
CA LEU A 578 -2.01 -0.02 -20.91
C LEU A 578 -1.71 0.68 -19.58
N PHE A 579 -2.37 0.27 -18.52
CA PHE A 579 -1.97 0.61 -17.16
C PHE A 579 -0.67 -0.10 -16.79
N PHE A 580 -0.51 -1.38 -17.10
CA PHE A 580 0.76 -2.08 -16.87
C PHE A 580 1.08 -3.12 -17.95
N LEU A 581 2.36 -3.24 -18.28
CA LEU A 581 2.90 -4.26 -19.17
C LEU A 581 4.17 -4.85 -18.56
N ASP A 582 4.14 -6.14 -18.26
CA ASP A 582 5.27 -6.86 -17.67
C ASP A 582 5.69 -8.05 -18.55
N PHE A 583 6.87 -7.92 -19.14
CA PHE A 583 7.55 -8.96 -19.93
C PHE A 583 8.86 -9.42 -19.27
N SER A 584 9.04 -9.12 -17.98
CA SER A 584 10.27 -9.43 -17.26
C SER A 584 10.55 -10.93 -17.19
N HIS A 585 11.81 -11.32 -16.93
CA HIS A 585 12.19 -12.72 -16.75
C HIS A 585 11.77 -13.63 -17.92
N ASN A 586 12.07 -13.21 -19.14
CA ASN A 586 11.87 -14.00 -20.35
C ASN A 586 13.18 -14.11 -21.14
N ASN A 587 13.11 -14.58 -22.38
CA ASN A 587 14.27 -14.84 -23.19
C ASN A 587 14.27 -14.00 -24.49
N PHE A 588 13.76 -12.75 -24.38
CA PHE A 588 13.65 -11.80 -25.48
C PHE A 588 14.99 -11.11 -25.77
N THR A 589 15.29 -10.92 -27.06
CA THR A 589 16.54 -10.27 -27.53
C THR A 589 16.33 -8.93 -28.22
N SER A 590 15.12 -8.64 -28.68
CA SER A 590 14.78 -7.39 -29.33
C SER A 590 13.32 -7.03 -29.09
N VAL A 591 13.07 -5.74 -28.86
CA VAL A 591 11.71 -5.17 -28.74
C VAL A 591 11.09 -4.91 -30.13
N GLY A 592 11.93 -4.85 -31.17
CA GLY A 592 11.50 -4.58 -32.55
C GLY A 592 11.42 -3.09 -32.94
N TYR A 593 11.80 -2.19 -32.03
CA TYR A 593 11.89 -0.73 -32.23
C TYR A 593 13.19 -0.19 -31.63
N GLU A 594 13.80 0.81 -32.27
CA GLU A 594 15.11 1.35 -31.89
C GLU A 594 15.05 2.60 -30.99
N THR A 595 13.90 3.26 -30.82
CA THR A 595 13.86 4.54 -30.10
C THR A 595 12.57 4.75 -29.34
N PHE A 596 11.43 4.62 -30.02
CA PHE A 596 10.12 4.80 -29.41
C PHE A 596 9.24 3.58 -29.63
N LEU A 597 8.55 3.15 -28.57
CA LEU A 597 7.51 2.14 -28.60
C LEU A 597 6.17 2.83 -28.85
N PRO A 598 5.38 2.39 -29.85
CA PRO A 598 4.10 3.01 -30.18
C PRO A 598 3.01 2.55 -29.20
N ILE A 599 3.23 2.76 -27.90
CA ILE A 599 2.31 2.40 -26.81
C ILE A 599 2.24 3.54 -25.79
N TYR A 600 1.09 3.62 -25.13
CA TYR A 600 0.96 4.28 -23.84
C TYR A 600 0.98 3.19 -22.76
N ALA A 601 1.95 3.27 -21.85
CA ALA A 601 2.09 2.36 -20.72
C ALA A 601 2.46 3.15 -19.47
N ARG A 602 1.62 3.09 -18.43
CA ARG A 602 1.91 3.73 -17.14
C ARG A 602 3.03 2.99 -16.39
N ILE A 603 2.97 1.65 -16.38
CA ILE A 603 4.02 0.78 -15.86
C ILE A 603 4.54 -0.10 -16.99
N LEU A 604 5.85 -0.09 -17.24
CA LEU A 604 6.51 -0.96 -18.21
C LEU A 604 7.72 -1.64 -17.57
N ASP A 605 7.66 -2.96 -17.49
CA ASP A 605 8.75 -3.81 -17.01
C ASP A 605 9.25 -4.73 -18.13
N LEU A 606 10.48 -4.46 -18.58
CA LEU A 606 11.21 -5.25 -19.57
C LEU A 606 12.45 -5.93 -18.95
N SER A 607 12.55 -5.96 -17.62
CA SER A 607 13.75 -6.38 -16.91
C SER A 607 14.07 -7.87 -17.08
N PHE A 608 15.28 -8.30 -16.72
CA PHE A 608 15.69 -9.71 -16.76
C PHE A 608 15.41 -10.41 -18.10
N ASN A 609 15.89 -9.80 -19.17
CA ASN A 609 15.83 -10.32 -20.53
C ASN A 609 17.22 -10.25 -21.17
N MET A 610 17.29 -10.35 -22.50
CA MET A 610 18.52 -10.25 -23.28
C MET A 610 18.41 -9.14 -24.33
N PHE A 611 17.64 -8.08 -24.06
CA PHE A 611 17.42 -7.01 -25.03
C PHE A 611 18.74 -6.28 -25.35
N GLU A 612 19.03 -6.13 -26.64
CA GLU A 612 20.21 -5.43 -27.15
C GLU A 612 19.85 -4.06 -27.75
N GLY A 613 20.86 -3.20 -27.92
CA GLY A 613 20.73 -1.90 -28.60
C GLY A 613 20.33 -0.76 -27.65
N PRO A 614 19.82 0.36 -28.16
CA PRO A 614 19.35 1.46 -27.33
C PRO A 614 18.07 1.11 -26.55
N ILE A 615 17.87 1.71 -25.38
CA ILE A 615 16.61 1.61 -24.62
C ILE A 615 15.47 2.27 -25.42
N PRO A 616 14.38 1.55 -25.75
CA PRO A 616 13.23 2.14 -26.40
C PRO A 616 12.25 2.69 -25.37
N LEU A 617 11.87 3.96 -25.51
CA LEU A 617 10.95 4.64 -24.58
C LEU A 617 9.50 4.62 -25.11
N PRO A 618 8.48 4.65 -24.25
CA PRO A 618 7.11 4.89 -24.69
C PRO A 618 7.01 6.19 -25.52
N GLN A 619 6.30 6.15 -26.65
CA GLN A 619 6.14 7.30 -27.54
C GLN A 619 5.29 8.40 -26.89
N TYR A 620 4.29 8.00 -26.10
CA TYR A 620 3.38 8.89 -25.40
C TYR A 620 3.87 9.15 -23.97
N THR A 621 3.64 10.38 -23.46
CA THR A 621 3.95 10.76 -22.08
C THR A 621 2.95 10.12 -21.10
N GLY A 622 3.24 10.12 -19.80
CA GLY A 622 2.42 9.47 -18.77
C GLY A 622 2.96 8.15 -18.24
N ALA A 623 4.15 7.74 -18.67
CA ALA A 623 4.86 6.59 -18.08
C ALA A 623 5.38 6.97 -16.70
N GLU A 624 4.98 6.20 -15.70
CA GLU A 624 5.24 6.43 -14.29
C GLU A 624 6.39 5.57 -13.75
N VAL A 625 6.40 4.30 -14.16
CA VAL A 625 7.39 3.30 -13.75
C VAL A 625 7.97 2.64 -14.99
N LEU A 626 9.30 2.73 -15.13
CA LEU A 626 10.05 2.14 -16.22
C LEU A 626 11.19 1.29 -15.67
N ASP A 627 11.12 -0.03 -15.92
CA ASP A 627 12.17 -0.98 -15.54
C ASP A 627 12.78 -1.67 -16.76
N TYR A 628 14.02 -1.30 -17.07
CA TYR A 628 14.85 -1.86 -18.12
C TYR A 628 16.04 -2.65 -17.57
N SER A 629 16.03 -2.97 -16.28
CA SER A 629 17.19 -3.57 -15.61
C SER A 629 17.54 -4.97 -16.11
N SER A 630 18.79 -5.41 -15.90
CA SER A 630 19.26 -6.76 -16.19
C SER A 630 19.00 -7.17 -17.65
N ASN A 631 19.59 -6.40 -18.57
CA ASN A 631 19.52 -6.57 -20.03
C ASN A 631 20.90 -6.30 -20.67
N MET A 632 20.96 -6.18 -22.00
CA MET A 632 22.17 -5.85 -22.76
C MET A 632 22.05 -4.51 -23.52
N PHE A 633 21.25 -3.57 -23.01
CA PHE A 633 21.11 -2.26 -23.64
C PHE A 633 22.42 -1.48 -23.60
N SER A 634 22.74 -0.77 -24.68
CA SER A 634 24.03 -0.10 -24.89
C SER A 634 24.02 1.42 -24.72
N SER A 635 22.85 2.05 -24.83
CA SER A 635 22.71 3.51 -24.80
C SER A 635 21.29 3.98 -24.52
N MET A 636 21.15 5.24 -24.10
CA MET A 636 19.87 5.95 -24.06
C MET A 636 19.60 6.66 -25.39
N PRO A 637 18.32 6.89 -25.76
CA PRO A 637 17.97 7.73 -26.91
C PRO A 637 18.41 9.20 -26.69
N HIS A 638 18.38 10.01 -27.76
CA HIS A 638 18.63 11.45 -27.64
C HIS A 638 17.32 12.21 -27.36
N ASN A 639 17.37 13.27 -26.53
CA ASN A 639 16.24 14.18 -26.26
C ASN A 639 14.96 13.51 -25.72
N PHE A 640 15.10 12.69 -24.68
CA PHE A 640 13.98 11.94 -24.08
C PHE A 640 13.25 12.65 -22.93
N SER A 641 13.62 13.89 -22.61
CA SER A 641 13.09 14.62 -21.45
C SER A 641 11.56 14.80 -21.52
N THR A 642 10.98 14.87 -22.72
CA THR A 642 9.52 14.92 -22.89
C THR A 642 8.84 13.61 -22.52
N GLN A 643 9.41 12.46 -22.91
CA GLN A 643 8.80 11.14 -22.69
C GLN A 643 8.83 10.73 -21.22
N LEU A 644 9.85 11.17 -20.47
CA LEU A 644 10.02 10.87 -19.06
C LEU A 644 9.41 11.92 -18.12
N GLY A 645 8.60 12.86 -18.64
CA GLY A 645 8.07 13.99 -17.88
C GLY A 645 7.23 13.60 -16.65
N ASP A 646 6.58 12.44 -16.70
CA ASP A 646 5.70 11.91 -15.65
C ASP A 646 6.32 10.72 -14.89
N THR A 647 7.59 10.37 -15.19
CA THR A 647 8.25 9.19 -14.63
C THR A 647 8.82 9.49 -13.26
N TYR A 648 8.40 8.73 -12.23
CA TYR A 648 8.97 8.80 -10.88
C TYR A 648 9.88 7.61 -10.54
N VAL A 649 9.71 6.43 -11.16
CA VAL A 649 10.67 5.31 -11.03
C VAL A 649 11.31 5.01 -12.37
N PHE A 650 12.63 5.15 -12.45
CA PHE A 650 13.43 4.74 -13.60
C PHE A 650 14.56 3.81 -13.17
N LYS A 651 14.51 2.56 -13.62
CA LYS A 651 15.51 1.52 -13.35
C LYS A 651 16.12 1.05 -14.67
N ALA A 652 17.44 1.14 -14.79
CA ALA A 652 18.20 0.63 -15.93
C ALA A 652 19.51 -0.04 -15.48
N SER A 653 19.52 -0.60 -14.28
CA SER A 653 20.69 -1.25 -13.71
C SER A 653 21.10 -2.52 -14.45
N GLN A 654 22.35 -2.94 -14.34
CA GLN A 654 22.86 -4.19 -14.95
C GLN A 654 22.64 -4.23 -16.47
N ASN A 655 23.16 -3.22 -17.15
CA ASN A 655 23.16 -3.11 -18.61
C ASN A 655 24.57 -2.77 -19.10
N ASN A 656 24.71 -2.47 -20.39
CA ASN A 656 25.95 -1.98 -21.00
C ASN A 656 25.83 -0.50 -21.41
N LEU A 657 25.04 0.29 -20.68
CA LEU A 657 24.86 1.72 -20.97
C LEU A 657 26.18 2.46 -20.80
N SER A 658 26.52 3.32 -21.75
CA SER A 658 27.81 3.99 -21.83
C SER A 658 27.69 5.49 -22.14
N GLY A 659 28.79 6.21 -21.98
CA GLY A 659 28.85 7.67 -22.14
C GLY A 659 28.55 8.42 -20.83
N ASN A 660 28.40 9.73 -20.91
CA ASN A 660 28.06 10.56 -19.76
C ASN A 660 26.59 10.40 -19.39
N ILE A 661 26.25 10.51 -18.10
CA ILE A 661 24.85 10.61 -17.66
C ILE A 661 24.27 11.94 -18.17
N PRO A 662 23.26 11.94 -19.07
CA PRO A 662 22.70 13.18 -19.61
C PRO A 662 21.91 13.98 -18.57
N THR A 663 21.88 15.31 -18.71
CA THR A 663 21.04 16.19 -17.88
C THR A 663 19.54 15.97 -18.10
N SER A 664 19.13 15.20 -19.10
CA SER A 664 17.75 14.73 -19.22
C SER A 664 17.31 13.82 -18.06
N PHE A 665 18.25 13.31 -17.25
CA PHE A 665 17.94 12.65 -15.97
C PHE A 665 17.72 13.63 -14.80
N CYS A 666 17.83 14.95 -15.02
CA CYS A 666 17.47 15.97 -14.02
C CYS A 666 15.94 16.18 -13.91
N MET A 667 15.12 15.18 -14.22
CA MET A 667 13.65 15.24 -14.13
C MET A 667 13.19 14.88 -12.72
N VAL A 668 11.89 14.98 -12.48
CA VAL A 668 11.24 14.79 -11.17
C VAL A 668 11.09 13.30 -10.85
N TYR A 669 12.20 12.61 -10.53
CA TYR A 669 12.20 11.19 -10.14
C TYR A 669 12.07 11.04 -8.62
N GLU A 670 11.40 9.98 -8.17
CA GLU A 670 11.57 9.47 -6.81
C GLU A 670 12.75 8.48 -6.75
N PHE A 671 12.83 7.52 -7.69
CA PHE A 671 13.86 6.49 -7.75
C PHE A 671 14.59 6.50 -9.08
N LEU A 672 15.92 6.62 -9.03
CA LEU A 672 16.81 6.50 -10.19
C LEU A 672 17.91 5.47 -9.91
N ASP A 673 17.85 4.33 -10.62
CA ASP A 673 18.86 3.27 -10.54
C ASP A 673 19.54 3.04 -11.89
N LEU A 674 20.81 3.47 -11.98
CA LEU A 674 21.69 3.31 -13.14
C LEU A 674 22.90 2.42 -12.82
N SER A 675 22.82 1.62 -11.76
CA SER A 675 23.93 0.82 -11.27
C SER A 675 24.38 -0.29 -12.24
N TYR A 676 25.61 -0.79 -12.10
CA TYR A 676 26.17 -1.85 -12.95
C TYR A 676 26.05 -1.52 -14.45
N ASN A 677 26.66 -0.41 -14.85
CA ASN A 677 26.74 0.05 -16.23
C ASN A 677 28.17 0.53 -16.53
N THR A 678 28.37 1.18 -17.67
CA THR A 678 29.66 1.74 -18.10
C THR A 678 29.64 3.26 -18.24
N PHE A 679 28.74 3.95 -17.52
CA PHE A 679 28.67 5.41 -17.52
C PHE A 679 29.99 6.03 -17.03
N ASN A 680 30.41 7.13 -17.65
CA ASN A 680 31.63 7.86 -17.32
C ASN A 680 31.35 9.37 -17.17
N GLY A 681 32.41 10.16 -16.94
CA GLY A 681 32.29 11.58 -16.65
C GLY A 681 31.73 11.84 -15.23
N SER A 682 31.39 13.10 -14.98
CA SER A 682 30.93 13.55 -13.67
C SER A 682 29.44 13.27 -13.42
N VAL A 683 29.08 13.13 -12.15
CA VAL A 683 27.68 13.10 -11.71
C VAL A 683 27.02 14.45 -12.02
N PRO A 684 25.90 14.49 -12.78
CA PRO A 684 25.20 15.74 -13.06
C PRO A 684 24.75 16.45 -11.77
N SER A 685 25.08 17.73 -11.63
CA SER A 685 24.89 18.45 -10.37
C SER A 685 23.41 18.60 -9.98
N CYS A 686 22.53 18.79 -10.96
CA CYS A 686 21.08 18.84 -10.81
C CYS A 686 20.46 17.66 -10.01
N LEU A 687 21.08 16.47 -10.02
CA LEU A 687 20.59 15.30 -9.30
C LEU A 687 20.65 15.51 -7.77
N MET A 688 21.44 16.48 -7.32
CA MET A 688 21.67 16.79 -5.91
C MET A 688 21.40 18.29 -5.57
N GLU A 689 21.51 19.20 -6.54
CA GLU A 689 21.35 20.65 -6.36
C GLU A 689 19.89 21.13 -6.48
N ASP A 690 19.07 20.48 -7.32
CA ASP A 690 17.68 20.86 -7.52
C ASP A 690 16.77 20.31 -6.40
N ALA A 691 15.65 20.99 -6.12
CA ALA A 691 14.61 20.53 -5.19
C ALA A 691 13.78 19.39 -5.82
N ASN A 692 14.47 18.31 -6.20
CA ASN A 692 13.92 17.12 -6.84
C ASN A 692 13.37 16.17 -5.75
N PRO A 693 12.18 15.54 -5.89
CA PRO A 693 11.68 14.52 -4.96
C PRO A 693 12.50 13.21 -4.94
N LEU A 694 13.75 13.23 -5.44
CA LEU A 694 14.63 12.08 -5.51
C LEU A 694 14.92 11.55 -4.10
N ARG A 695 14.58 10.29 -3.89
CA ARG A 695 14.72 9.55 -2.63
C ARG A 695 15.79 8.46 -2.75
N VAL A 696 15.86 7.79 -3.89
CA VAL A 696 16.86 6.75 -4.17
C VAL A 696 17.69 7.15 -5.38
N LEU A 697 18.99 7.33 -5.16
CA LEU A 697 19.98 7.51 -6.22
C LEU A 697 21.03 6.40 -6.13
N ASN A 698 21.00 5.48 -7.09
CA ASN A 698 21.96 4.38 -7.17
C ASN A 698 22.74 4.42 -8.50
N LEU A 699 24.03 4.72 -8.39
CA LEU A 699 25.00 4.83 -9.49
C LEU A 699 26.17 3.86 -9.32
N LYS A 700 26.05 2.87 -8.42
CA LYS A 700 27.16 1.98 -8.07
C LYS A 700 27.66 1.17 -9.26
N ARG A 701 28.95 0.81 -9.25
CA ARG A 701 29.62 0.01 -10.30
C ARG A 701 29.45 0.63 -11.69
N ASN A 702 30.00 1.83 -11.85
CA ASN A 702 30.15 2.54 -13.12
C ASN A 702 31.61 3.01 -13.28
N GLN A 703 31.87 3.94 -14.20
CA GLN A 703 33.18 4.56 -14.43
C GLN A 703 33.15 6.08 -14.19
N LEU A 704 32.25 6.56 -13.33
CA LEU A 704 32.05 7.98 -13.04
C LEU A 704 33.30 8.56 -12.34
N ASP A 705 33.66 9.79 -12.66
CA ASP A 705 34.84 10.49 -12.13
C ASP A 705 34.51 11.94 -11.72
N GLY A 706 35.53 12.70 -11.29
CA GLY A 706 35.35 14.04 -10.74
C GLY A 706 34.87 14.05 -9.29
N GLU A 707 34.49 15.23 -8.81
CA GLU A 707 34.01 15.46 -7.45
C GLU A 707 32.47 15.35 -7.37
N LEU A 708 31.94 15.08 -6.18
CA LEU A 708 30.50 15.16 -5.93
C LEU A 708 30.03 16.62 -5.90
N PRO A 709 28.80 16.91 -6.37
CA PRO A 709 28.19 18.24 -6.28
C PRO A 709 28.16 18.78 -4.84
N ASP A 710 28.57 20.03 -4.65
CA ASP A 710 28.76 20.63 -3.32
C ASP A 710 27.63 21.57 -2.88
N THR A 711 26.66 21.89 -3.75
CA THR A 711 25.53 22.78 -3.44
C THR A 711 24.18 22.05 -3.30
N ILE A 712 24.06 21.15 -2.32
CA ILE A 712 22.83 20.36 -2.09
C ILE A 712 21.70 21.25 -1.54
N ASN A 713 20.49 21.07 -2.07
CA ASN A 713 19.30 21.81 -1.69
C ASN A 713 18.88 21.56 -0.22
N GLU A 714 18.44 22.60 0.51
CA GLU A 714 17.92 22.48 1.88
C GLU A 714 16.67 21.57 1.99
N ASN A 715 15.91 21.42 0.90
CA ASN A 715 14.75 20.53 0.83
C ASN A 715 15.10 19.11 0.33
N CYS A 716 16.37 18.69 0.41
CA CYS A 716 16.81 17.38 -0.06
C CYS A 716 15.99 16.23 0.53
N THR A 717 15.41 15.40 -0.36
CA THR A 717 14.56 14.25 0.00
C THR A 717 15.29 12.91 0.00
N LEU A 718 16.58 12.87 -0.35
CA LEU A 718 17.35 11.62 -0.46
C LEU A 718 17.29 10.79 0.82
N GLU A 719 16.96 9.51 0.64
CA GLU A 719 16.93 8.45 1.64
C GLU A 719 18.10 7.46 1.40
N LEU A 720 18.51 7.27 0.14
CA LEU A 720 19.61 6.40 -0.26
C LEU A 720 20.47 7.09 -1.32
N LEU A 721 21.79 7.15 -1.05
CA LEU A 721 22.82 7.50 -2.03
C LEU A 721 23.88 6.40 -2.10
N ASP A 722 23.96 5.70 -3.23
CA ASP A 722 24.99 4.71 -3.51
C ASP A 722 25.75 5.05 -4.79
N ILE A 723 27.04 5.38 -4.64
CA ILE A 723 27.96 5.69 -5.74
C ILE A 723 29.20 4.78 -5.70
N SER A 724 29.08 3.64 -5.02
CA SER A 724 30.20 2.74 -4.76
C SER A 724 30.80 2.17 -6.05
N SER A 725 32.08 1.81 -6.04
CA SER A 725 32.81 1.25 -7.19
C SER A 725 32.75 2.16 -8.43
N ASN A 726 33.24 3.39 -8.26
CA ASN A 726 33.45 4.37 -9.32
C ASN A 726 34.88 4.92 -9.24
N ARG A 727 35.16 6.07 -9.85
CA ARG A 727 36.44 6.79 -9.81
C ARG A 727 36.31 8.18 -9.19
N ILE A 728 35.29 8.38 -8.35
CA ILE A 728 34.96 9.67 -7.72
C ILE A 728 36.11 10.09 -6.78
N GLU A 729 36.47 11.37 -6.84
CA GLU A 729 37.55 11.98 -6.07
C GLU A 729 37.07 13.19 -5.26
N GLY A 730 37.99 13.97 -4.68
CA GLY A 730 37.66 15.13 -3.83
C GLY A 730 37.31 14.75 -2.40
N GLN A 731 36.49 15.58 -1.74
CA GLN A 731 35.98 15.35 -0.38
C GLN A 731 34.46 15.19 -0.39
N LEU A 732 33.92 14.55 0.64
CA LEU A 732 32.47 14.52 0.83
C LEU A 732 31.91 15.95 1.04
N PRO A 733 30.89 16.37 0.27
CA PRO A 733 30.33 17.71 0.38
C PRO A 733 29.56 17.86 1.69
N LYS A 734 29.93 18.88 2.48
CA LYS A 734 29.30 19.13 3.80
C LYS A 734 27.82 19.47 3.71
N SER A 735 27.36 19.94 2.55
CA SER A 735 25.95 20.22 2.27
C SER A 735 25.07 18.97 2.31
N LEU A 736 25.63 17.74 2.33
CA LEU A 736 24.87 16.49 2.54
C LEU A 736 24.05 16.49 3.84
N VAL A 737 24.41 17.32 4.82
CA VAL A 737 23.60 17.51 6.04
C VAL A 737 22.19 18.05 5.77
N ALA A 738 21.95 18.63 4.60
CA ALA A 738 20.62 19.07 4.17
C ALA A 738 19.65 17.90 3.97
N CYS A 739 20.14 16.71 3.59
CA CYS A 739 19.34 15.52 3.35
C CYS A 739 18.89 14.84 4.65
N LYS A 740 17.96 15.45 5.40
CA LYS A 740 17.51 14.98 6.72
C LYS A 740 16.87 13.59 6.72
N ARG A 741 16.47 13.08 5.56
CA ARG A 741 15.88 11.75 5.38
C ARG A 741 16.90 10.65 5.08
N LEU A 742 18.18 10.99 4.86
CA LEU A 742 19.20 10.05 4.43
C LEU A 742 19.38 8.91 5.45
N GLU A 743 19.14 7.68 4.99
CA GLU A 743 19.29 6.44 5.75
C GLU A 743 20.58 5.69 5.36
N VAL A 744 20.96 5.80 4.08
CA VAL A 744 22.08 5.03 3.50
C VAL A 744 23.00 5.97 2.74
N LEU A 745 24.29 5.95 3.11
CA LEU A 745 25.37 6.50 2.30
C LEU A 745 26.41 5.41 2.02
N ALA A 746 26.50 5.00 0.76
CA ALA A 746 27.48 4.02 0.30
C ALA A 746 28.37 4.63 -0.80
N ILE A 747 29.67 4.72 -0.51
CA ILE A 747 30.65 5.35 -1.40
C ILE A 747 31.90 4.48 -1.57
N ALA A 748 31.77 3.18 -1.30
CA ALA A 748 32.91 2.27 -1.24
C ALA A 748 33.70 2.25 -2.55
N ASN A 749 34.98 1.91 -2.51
CA ASN A 749 35.80 1.68 -3.70
C ASN A 749 35.80 2.90 -4.66
N ASN A 750 36.27 4.03 -4.14
CA ASN A 750 36.44 5.30 -4.85
C ASN A 750 37.81 5.90 -4.46
N LYS A 751 38.06 7.16 -4.82
CA LYS A 751 39.30 7.89 -4.49
C LYS A 751 39.06 9.03 -3.49
N ILE A 752 37.96 8.99 -2.74
CA ILE A 752 37.52 10.10 -1.88
C ILE A 752 38.51 10.29 -0.72
N THR A 753 38.81 11.54 -0.43
CA THR A 753 39.74 11.98 0.60
C THR A 753 39.03 12.74 1.72
N GLY A 754 39.74 13.00 2.81
CA GLY A 754 39.27 13.86 3.91
C GLY A 754 39.30 13.15 5.26
N SER A 755 38.87 13.85 6.30
CA SER A 755 38.69 13.26 7.62
C SER A 755 37.35 12.55 7.77
N PHE A 756 37.20 11.72 8.80
CA PHE A 756 35.92 11.09 9.11
C PHE A 756 34.78 12.14 9.23
N PRO A 757 33.63 11.95 8.56
CA PRO A 757 32.63 12.99 8.38
C PRO A 757 31.72 13.18 9.60
N CYS A 758 32.27 13.56 10.75
CA CYS A 758 31.51 13.73 12.00
C CYS A 758 30.34 14.73 11.90
N TRP A 759 30.39 15.67 10.95
CA TRP A 759 29.28 16.60 10.67
C TRP A 759 28.00 15.88 10.23
N MET A 760 28.11 14.67 9.64
CA MET A 760 26.96 13.82 9.26
C MET A 760 26.22 13.22 10.45
N SER A 761 26.81 13.23 11.67
CA SER A 761 26.14 12.72 12.87
C SER A 761 24.85 13.46 13.23
N THR A 762 24.60 14.60 12.59
CA THR A 762 23.37 15.39 12.68
C THR A 762 22.20 14.81 11.85
N LEU A 763 22.46 13.83 10.98
CA LEU A 763 21.43 13.16 10.19
C LEU A 763 20.68 12.15 11.07
N PRO A 764 19.37 12.32 11.32
CA PRO A 764 18.65 11.55 12.34
C PRO A 764 18.37 10.11 11.93
N ARG A 765 18.36 9.80 10.63
CA ARG A 765 17.96 8.49 10.09
C ARG A 765 19.10 7.64 9.54
N LEU A 766 20.34 8.14 9.55
CA LEU A 766 21.47 7.45 8.93
C LEU A 766 21.76 6.12 9.66
N GLN A 767 21.51 5.01 8.97
CA GLN A 767 21.63 3.64 9.46
C GLN A 767 22.81 2.89 8.83
N VAL A 768 23.17 3.22 7.58
CA VAL A 768 24.23 2.56 6.82
C VAL A 768 25.24 3.59 6.34
N LEU A 769 26.50 3.39 6.71
CA LEU A 769 27.63 4.21 6.27
C LEU A 769 28.79 3.32 5.81
N ILE A 770 29.02 3.29 4.50
CA ILE A 770 30.05 2.45 3.87
C ILE A 770 31.08 3.34 3.18
N LEU A 771 32.25 3.47 3.80
CA LEU A 771 33.39 4.28 3.34
C LEU A 771 34.57 3.42 2.84
N LYS A 772 34.42 2.10 2.82
CA LYS A 772 35.44 1.11 2.47
C LYS A 772 36.23 1.46 1.21
N HIS A 773 37.53 1.15 1.16
CA HIS A 773 38.39 1.33 -0.02
C HIS A 773 38.35 2.77 -0.57
N ASN A 774 38.81 3.71 0.25
CA ASN A 774 38.96 5.13 -0.12
C ASN A 774 40.29 5.66 0.47
N ASN A 775 40.50 6.98 0.38
CA ASN A 775 41.69 7.67 0.87
C ASN A 775 41.38 8.53 2.11
N PHE A 776 40.40 8.15 2.94
CA PHE A 776 40.11 8.88 4.18
C PHE A 776 41.27 8.74 5.18
N PHE A 777 41.50 9.78 5.99
CA PHE A 777 42.62 9.81 6.92
C PHE A 777 42.30 10.53 8.24
N GLY A 778 43.23 10.46 9.18
CA GLY A 778 43.13 11.14 10.47
C GLY A 778 42.31 10.36 11.48
N LEU A 779 41.80 11.05 12.51
CA LEU A 779 41.07 10.44 13.62
C LEU A 779 39.59 10.27 13.26
N VAL A 780 38.97 9.17 13.67
CA VAL A 780 37.50 8.99 13.61
C VAL A 780 36.77 9.97 14.54
N ILE A 781 37.47 10.54 15.52
CA ILE A 781 36.91 11.54 16.42
C ILE A 781 37.78 12.80 16.37
N PRO A 782 37.19 13.99 16.14
CA PRO A 782 37.91 15.24 16.10
C PRO A 782 38.68 15.52 17.39
N SER A 783 39.82 16.19 17.26
CA SER A 783 40.65 16.60 18.41
C SER A 783 39.99 17.68 19.28
N SER A 784 38.98 18.39 18.76
CA SER A 784 38.30 19.50 19.43
C SER A 784 37.31 19.01 20.50
N ALA A 785 37.32 19.62 21.69
CA ALA A 785 36.45 19.21 22.80
C ALA A 785 34.94 19.43 22.51
N LYS A 786 34.58 20.37 21.63
CA LYS A 786 33.19 20.61 21.21
C LYS A 786 32.69 19.53 20.25
N ASP A 787 33.51 19.13 19.28
CA ASP A 787 33.09 18.16 18.25
C ASP A 787 33.12 16.71 18.78
N ARG A 788 33.89 16.44 19.83
CA ARG A 788 33.86 15.15 20.58
C ARG A 788 32.49 14.85 21.19
N ILE A 789 31.74 15.87 21.59
CA ILE A 789 30.43 15.70 22.22
C ILE A 789 29.37 15.39 21.15
N THR A 790 29.47 15.96 19.96
CA THR A 790 28.42 15.91 18.93
C THR A 790 28.53 14.71 17.98
N CYS A 791 29.72 14.15 17.74
CA CYS A 791 29.88 13.00 16.85
C CYS A 791 29.39 11.70 17.51
N GLY A 792 28.15 11.27 17.20
CA GLY A 792 27.50 10.15 17.89
C GLY A 792 26.77 9.11 17.03
N PHE A 793 26.25 9.47 15.85
CA PHE A 793 25.58 8.53 14.92
C PHE A 793 24.66 7.48 15.59
N PRO A 794 23.62 7.92 16.33
CA PRO A 794 22.82 7.04 17.17
C PRO A 794 22.04 5.97 16.38
N SER A 795 21.75 6.22 15.12
CA SER A 795 20.95 5.31 14.29
C SER A 795 21.79 4.30 13.50
N LEU A 796 23.13 4.40 13.49
CA LEU A 796 23.98 3.51 12.70
C LEU A 796 23.87 2.05 13.16
N ARG A 797 23.79 1.15 12.16
CA ARG A 797 23.76 -0.30 12.31
C ARG A 797 24.82 -1.00 11.46
N ILE A 798 25.16 -0.41 10.32
CA ILE A 798 26.24 -0.87 9.43
C ILE A 798 27.25 0.26 9.29
N LEU A 799 28.48 0.00 9.74
CA LEU A 799 29.61 0.93 9.62
C LEU A 799 30.83 0.19 9.07
N ASP A 800 31.20 0.53 7.83
CA ASP A 800 32.38 -0.03 7.16
C ASP A 800 33.37 1.08 6.82
N LEU A 801 34.50 1.08 7.54
CA LEU A 801 35.61 2.02 7.39
C LEU A 801 36.86 1.35 6.81
N SER A 802 36.75 0.10 6.37
CA SER A 802 37.89 -0.73 6.02
C SER A 802 38.70 -0.18 4.83
N TYR A 803 39.98 -0.54 4.74
CA TYR A 803 40.85 -0.13 3.61
C TYR A 803 40.87 1.39 3.41
N ASN A 804 41.25 2.10 4.46
CA ASN A 804 41.45 3.55 4.48
C ASN A 804 42.76 3.87 5.23
N ASN A 805 43.02 5.15 5.50
CA ASN A 805 44.19 5.61 6.23
C ASN A 805 43.83 6.27 7.58
N PHE A 806 42.74 5.81 8.22
CA PHE A 806 42.35 6.27 9.55
C PHE A 806 43.39 5.86 10.60
N SER A 807 43.54 6.68 11.64
CA SER A 807 44.58 6.51 12.65
C SER A 807 44.09 6.89 14.05
N GLY A 808 44.94 6.67 15.05
CA GLY A 808 44.65 6.98 16.45
C GLY A 808 43.94 5.84 17.19
N THR A 809 43.39 6.14 18.36
CA THR A 809 42.75 5.13 19.23
C THR A 809 41.24 5.13 19.05
N LEU A 810 40.61 3.96 19.08
CA LEU A 810 39.15 3.86 19.24
C LEU A 810 38.75 4.37 20.63
N ASN A 811 37.79 5.27 20.68
CA ASN A 811 37.36 5.92 21.92
C ASN A 811 36.11 5.24 22.47
N LYS A 812 36.14 4.90 23.76
CA LYS A 812 35.01 4.33 24.48
C LYS A 812 33.72 5.18 24.46
N GLU A 813 33.84 6.49 24.58
CA GLU A 813 32.71 7.41 24.60
C GLU A 813 32.01 7.45 23.24
N TRP A 814 32.74 7.27 22.14
CA TRP A 814 32.16 7.22 20.81
C TRP A 814 31.43 5.90 20.54
N LEU A 815 32.01 4.77 20.92
CA LEU A 815 31.34 3.46 20.85
C LEU A 815 30.01 3.48 21.63
N SER A 816 30.01 4.13 22.81
CA SER A 816 28.81 4.29 23.63
C SER A 816 27.71 5.16 23.02
N LYS A 817 27.91 5.75 21.83
CA LYS A 817 26.88 6.54 21.12
C LYS A 817 26.24 5.81 19.95
N LEU A 818 26.76 4.65 19.53
CA LEU A 818 26.23 3.84 18.44
C LEU A 818 24.97 3.04 18.86
N MET A 819 23.92 3.75 19.26
CA MET A 819 22.71 3.16 19.86
C MET A 819 22.03 2.12 18.97
N GLY A 820 22.10 2.27 17.64
CA GLY A 820 21.52 1.34 16.67
C GLY A 820 22.14 -0.06 16.70
N MET A 821 23.35 -0.20 17.24
CA MET A 821 24.05 -1.47 17.48
C MET A 821 23.91 -1.96 18.95
N ILE A 822 23.17 -1.23 19.78
CA ILE A 822 22.99 -1.53 21.21
C ILE A 822 21.53 -1.90 21.53
N VAL A 823 20.55 -1.18 20.96
CA VAL A 823 19.12 -1.31 21.30
C VAL A 823 18.29 -1.66 20.07
N LYS A 824 17.41 -2.67 20.22
CA LYS A 824 16.47 -3.09 19.17
C LYS A 824 15.26 -2.15 19.11
N VAL A 825 14.92 -1.67 17.91
CA VAL A 825 13.73 -0.83 17.66
C VAL A 825 12.56 -1.74 17.28
N SER A 826 11.41 -1.62 17.96
CA SER A 826 10.36 -2.66 17.95
C SER A 826 9.30 -2.55 16.84
N ASN A 827 9.36 -1.56 15.95
CA ASN A 827 8.28 -1.24 15.00
C ASN A 827 8.74 -1.05 13.53
N GLU A 828 9.95 -1.49 13.17
CA GLU A 828 10.49 -1.36 11.80
C GLU A 828 10.26 -2.62 10.96
N THR A 829 10.21 -2.47 9.64
CA THR A 829 10.26 -3.59 8.69
C THR A 829 11.57 -4.37 8.86
N LEU A 830 11.58 -5.67 8.57
CA LEU A 830 12.80 -6.49 8.69
C LEU A 830 13.86 -6.10 7.66
N VAL A 831 13.43 -5.64 6.47
CA VAL A 831 14.28 -5.28 5.32
C VAL A 831 14.27 -3.75 5.13
N MET A 832 15.40 -3.21 4.66
CA MET A 832 15.49 -1.82 4.19
C MET A 832 14.84 -1.70 2.81
N GLU A 833 13.59 -1.22 2.80
CA GLU A 833 12.77 -1.05 1.61
C GLU A 833 12.24 0.39 1.53
N TYR A 834 12.10 0.90 0.31
CA TYR A 834 11.56 2.23 0.01
C TYR A 834 10.36 2.10 -0.92
N TYR A 835 9.25 2.74 -0.57
CA TYR A 835 8.01 2.68 -1.34
C TYR A 835 7.84 3.95 -2.17
N ALA A 836 7.71 3.84 -3.49
CA ALA A 836 7.32 4.96 -4.36
C ALA A 836 5.79 5.06 -4.46
N TYR A 837 5.29 6.02 -5.23
CA TYR A 837 3.89 6.12 -5.61
C TYR A 837 3.37 4.79 -6.20
N GLN A 838 2.13 4.40 -5.87
CA GLN A 838 1.47 3.12 -6.24
C GLN A 838 2.11 1.80 -5.73
N ASP A 839 2.74 1.82 -4.55
CA ASP A 839 3.27 0.64 -3.85
C ASP A 839 4.48 -0.07 -4.52
N GLU A 840 5.18 0.60 -5.43
CA GLU A 840 6.45 0.11 -5.98
C GLU A 840 7.56 0.07 -4.91
N VAL A 841 8.23 -1.08 -4.77
CA VAL A 841 9.20 -1.32 -3.70
C VAL A 841 10.63 -1.36 -4.23
N TYR A 842 11.50 -0.51 -3.69
CA TYR A 842 12.95 -0.58 -3.88
C TYR A 842 13.62 -1.25 -2.69
N GLN A 843 14.26 -2.39 -2.90
CA GLN A 843 14.99 -3.13 -1.87
C GLN A 843 16.49 -2.81 -1.95
N LEU A 844 17.08 -2.40 -0.82
CA LEU A 844 18.50 -2.08 -0.75
C LEU A 844 19.36 -3.34 -0.86
N SER A 845 20.27 -3.36 -1.85
CA SER A 845 21.37 -4.33 -1.93
C SER A 845 22.70 -3.71 -1.51
N THR A 846 23.41 -4.34 -0.58
CA THR A 846 24.72 -3.87 -0.07
C THR A 846 25.83 -4.87 -0.36
N GLU A 847 27.04 -4.36 -0.62
CA GLU A 847 28.26 -5.15 -0.73
C GLU A 847 29.10 -4.99 0.54
N LEU A 848 29.31 -6.07 1.28
CA LEU A 848 30.03 -6.09 2.55
C LEU A 848 31.09 -7.19 2.55
N THR A 849 32.20 -7.01 3.27
CA THR A 849 33.11 -8.12 3.58
C THR A 849 32.56 -8.88 4.77
N TRP A 850 31.86 -9.98 4.51
CA TRP A 850 31.20 -10.80 5.52
C TRP A 850 31.99 -12.08 5.73
N LYS A 851 32.35 -12.40 6.98
CA LYS A 851 33.14 -13.61 7.32
C LYS A 851 34.43 -13.74 6.49
N GLY A 852 35.06 -12.62 6.16
CA GLY A 852 36.29 -12.54 5.37
C GLY A 852 36.12 -12.68 3.84
N LEU A 853 34.88 -12.66 3.32
CA LEU A 853 34.59 -12.72 1.88
C LEU A 853 33.75 -11.52 1.45
N ASP A 854 34.08 -10.92 0.31
CA ASP A 854 33.22 -9.89 -0.30
C ASP A 854 31.92 -10.55 -0.80
N GLN A 855 30.80 -10.17 -0.20
CA GLN A 855 29.49 -10.73 -0.48
C GLN A 855 28.48 -9.63 -0.83
N GLN A 856 27.69 -9.90 -1.86
CA GLN A 856 26.53 -9.09 -2.21
C GLN A 856 25.31 -9.63 -1.46
N PHE A 857 24.67 -8.75 -0.69
CA PHE A 857 23.39 -9.03 -0.04
C PHE A 857 22.29 -8.46 -0.92
N ASP A 858 21.47 -9.33 -1.51
CA ASP A 858 20.35 -8.90 -2.36
C ASP A 858 19.31 -8.07 -1.61
N LYS A 859 19.20 -8.30 -0.29
CA LYS A 859 18.36 -7.55 0.63
C LYS A 859 19.11 -7.23 1.92
N THR A 860 19.14 -5.96 2.27
CA THR A 860 19.80 -5.47 3.49
C THR A 860 18.80 -5.46 4.64
N TRP A 861 19.12 -6.16 5.72
CA TRP A 861 18.26 -6.29 6.89
C TRP A 861 18.45 -5.12 7.85
N ARG A 862 17.36 -4.56 8.39
CA ARG A 862 17.40 -3.52 9.44
C ARG A 862 17.88 -4.05 10.80
N THR A 863 18.05 -5.36 10.91
CA THR A 863 18.53 -6.03 12.13
C THR A 863 20.03 -6.29 12.13
N LEU A 864 20.70 -6.15 10.98
CA LEU A 864 22.13 -6.46 10.84
C LEU A 864 23.00 -5.45 11.60
N GLY A 865 23.80 -5.94 12.53
CA GLY A 865 24.86 -5.18 13.19
C GLY A 865 26.23 -5.49 12.57
N PHE A 866 26.85 -4.51 11.94
CA PHE A 866 28.12 -4.69 11.23
C PHE A 866 29.11 -3.57 11.55
N LEU A 867 30.30 -3.91 12.04
CA LEU A 867 31.39 -2.98 12.28
C LEU A 867 32.71 -3.51 11.70
N ASP A 868 33.20 -2.85 10.64
CA ASP A 868 34.51 -3.13 10.04
C ASP A 868 35.40 -1.87 10.07
N VAL A 869 36.54 -1.98 10.76
CA VAL A 869 37.59 -0.96 10.82
C VAL A 869 38.94 -1.50 10.36
N SER A 870 38.94 -2.64 9.67
CA SER A 870 40.15 -3.34 9.24
C SER A 870 40.97 -2.56 8.21
N ASN A 871 42.23 -2.95 8.01
CA ASN A 871 43.10 -2.36 6.99
C ASN A 871 43.19 -0.83 7.11
N ASN A 872 43.55 -0.37 8.31
CA ASN A 872 43.75 1.04 8.67
C ASN A 872 45.02 1.16 9.54
N ALA A 873 45.23 2.31 10.17
CA ALA A 873 46.34 2.57 11.09
C ALA A 873 45.87 2.84 12.53
N PHE A 874 44.79 2.19 12.98
CA PHE A 874 44.33 2.31 14.37
C PHE A 874 45.35 1.71 15.35
N GLN A 875 45.49 2.33 16.51
CA GLN A 875 46.48 1.95 17.53
C GLN A 875 45.88 1.98 18.94
N GLY A 876 46.69 1.60 19.94
CA GLY A 876 46.27 1.53 21.35
C GLY A 876 45.45 0.27 21.65
N SER A 877 44.85 0.21 22.83
CA SER A 877 44.05 -0.95 23.25
C SER A 877 42.63 -0.93 22.69
N ILE A 878 42.07 -2.11 22.39
CA ILE A 878 40.64 -2.26 22.10
C ILE A 878 39.85 -1.89 23.37
N PRO A 879 38.93 -0.91 23.34
CA PRO A 879 38.15 -0.53 24.51
C PRO A 879 37.18 -1.63 24.93
N ALA A 880 37.03 -1.85 26.24
CA ALA A 880 36.08 -2.83 26.79
C ALA A 880 34.61 -2.53 26.41
N ASP A 881 34.28 -1.26 26.19
CA ASP A 881 32.96 -0.76 25.81
C ASP A 881 32.45 -1.32 24.47
N ILE A 882 33.33 -1.90 23.63
CA ILE A 882 32.92 -2.61 22.42
C ILE A 882 31.97 -3.78 22.73
N GLY A 883 32.10 -4.40 23.89
CA GLY A 883 31.18 -5.44 24.38
C GLY A 883 29.78 -4.92 24.72
N GLY A 884 29.55 -3.61 24.66
CA GLY A 884 28.23 -2.98 24.78
C GLY A 884 27.42 -2.98 23.48
N LEU A 885 28.05 -3.22 22.32
CA LEU A 885 27.41 -3.28 21.00
C LEU A 885 26.73 -4.64 20.77
N VAL A 886 25.85 -5.03 21.68
CA VAL A 886 25.30 -6.39 21.82
C VAL A 886 24.52 -6.90 20.61
N LEU A 887 24.19 -6.05 19.65
CA LEU A 887 23.51 -6.41 18.40
C LEU A 887 24.48 -6.63 17.22
N LEU A 888 25.81 -6.63 17.44
CA LEU A 888 26.76 -6.95 16.38
C LEU A 888 26.70 -8.42 15.98
N ASP A 889 26.65 -8.64 14.67
CA ASP A 889 26.77 -9.94 14.00
C ASP A 889 28.18 -10.13 13.41
N GLU A 890 28.83 -9.05 12.94
CA GLU A 890 30.22 -9.06 12.43
C GLU A 890 31.05 -7.96 13.09
N LEU A 891 32.25 -8.33 13.56
CA LEU A 891 33.27 -7.40 14.03
C LEU A 891 34.63 -7.72 13.39
N ASN A 892 35.11 -6.82 12.55
CA ASN A 892 36.42 -6.93 11.91
C ASN A 892 37.32 -5.74 12.27
N MET A 893 38.42 -6.02 12.96
CA MET A 893 39.42 -5.04 13.37
C MET A 893 40.83 -5.44 12.93
N SER A 894 40.93 -6.37 11.98
CA SER A 894 42.19 -6.94 11.50
C SER A 894 43.07 -5.91 10.77
N HIS A 895 44.35 -6.23 10.59
CA HIS A 895 45.28 -5.39 9.82
C HIS A 895 45.33 -3.94 10.32
N ASN A 896 45.61 -3.79 11.62
CA ASN A 896 45.80 -2.52 12.31
C ASN A 896 47.02 -2.63 13.25
N SER A 897 47.20 -1.66 14.13
CA SER A 897 48.25 -1.63 15.16
C SER A 897 47.68 -1.67 16.58
N PHE A 898 46.57 -2.39 16.80
CA PHE A 898 45.98 -2.55 18.14
C PHE A 898 46.92 -3.32 19.07
N THR A 899 47.02 -2.89 20.32
CA THR A 899 47.92 -3.40 21.36
C THR A 899 47.16 -3.79 22.63
N GLY A 900 47.84 -4.35 23.64
CA GLY A 900 47.19 -4.75 24.90
C GLY A 900 46.32 -6.01 24.77
N PRO A 901 45.54 -6.36 25.80
CA PRO A 901 44.74 -7.58 25.81
C PRO A 901 43.45 -7.48 25.00
N ILE A 902 42.98 -8.64 24.51
CA ILE A 902 41.62 -8.79 24.01
C ILE A 902 40.65 -8.60 25.20
N PRO A 903 39.70 -7.64 25.14
CA PRO A 903 38.77 -7.42 26.25
C PRO A 903 37.84 -8.61 26.46
N SER A 904 37.69 -9.08 27.70
CA SER A 904 36.77 -10.17 28.02
C SER A 904 35.30 -9.82 27.77
N GLN A 905 34.97 -8.52 27.74
CA GLN A 905 33.63 -7.99 27.44
C GLN A 905 33.15 -8.34 26.04
N LEU A 906 34.03 -8.70 25.10
CA LEU A 906 33.62 -9.22 23.78
C LEU A 906 32.75 -10.48 23.92
N GLY A 907 32.88 -11.25 25.01
CA GLY A 907 31.99 -12.37 25.30
C GLY A 907 30.53 -11.98 25.60
N HIS A 908 30.20 -10.69 25.69
CA HIS A 908 28.81 -10.23 25.82
C HIS A 908 28.07 -10.14 24.47
N LEU A 909 28.77 -10.23 23.34
CA LEU A 909 28.20 -10.08 22.00
C LEU A 909 27.53 -11.39 21.55
N ALA A 910 26.42 -11.75 22.18
CA ALA A 910 25.75 -13.05 22.00
C ALA A 910 25.28 -13.35 20.56
N HIS A 911 25.10 -12.32 19.74
CA HIS A 911 24.71 -12.43 18.32
C HIS A 911 25.91 -12.51 17.36
N LEU A 912 27.14 -12.31 17.84
CA LEU A 912 28.31 -12.22 16.98
C LEU A 912 28.56 -13.55 16.26
N GLU A 913 28.55 -13.51 14.93
CA GLU A 913 28.79 -14.63 14.03
C GLU A 913 30.24 -14.69 13.52
N SER A 914 30.93 -13.54 13.51
CA SER A 914 32.28 -13.41 12.98
C SER A 914 33.12 -12.41 13.77
N LEU A 915 34.34 -12.82 14.11
CA LEU A 915 35.33 -11.99 14.79
C LEU A 915 36.70 -12.14 14.14
N ASP A 916 37.20 -11.07 13.53
CA ASP A 916 38.58 -11.01 13.02
C ASP A 916 39.39 -9.91 13.70
N LEU A 917 40.38 -10.32 14.48
CA LEU A 917 41.36 -9.47 15.16
C LEU A 917 42.80 -9.73 14.67
N SER A 918 42.95 -10.43 13.56
CA SER A 918 44.25 -10.88 13.06
C SER A 918 45.15 -9.74 12.59
N SER A 919 46.45 -10.01 12.50
CA SER A 919 47.45 -9.04 12.01
C SER A 919 47.40 -7.73 12.80
N ASN A 920 47.59 -7.83 14.11
CA ASN A 920 47.67 -6.73 15.06
C ASN A 920 48.84 -6.97 16.04
N GLU A 921 48.95 -6.16 17.10
CA GLU A 921 49.93 -6.31 18.17
C GLU A 921 49.29 -6.70 19.53
N LEU A 922 48.15 -7.40 19.50
CA LEU A 922 47.42 -7.81 20.71
C LEU A 922 48.24 -8.81 21.52
N SER A 923 48.17 -8.71 22.84
CA SER A 923 49.00 -9.46 23.79
C SER A 923 48.18 -10.05 24.93
N GLY A 924 48.77 -10.89 25.78
CA GLY A 924 48.04 -11.56 26.86
C GLY A 924 47.29 -12.82 26.41
N GLU A 925 46.43 -13.34 27.28
CA GLU A 925 45.68 -14.59 27.03
C GLU A 925 44.40 -14.33 26.22
N ILE A 926 43.93 -15.36 25.50
CA ILE A 926 42.60 -15.35 24.87
C ILE A 926 41.55 -15.47 25.99
N PRO A 927 40.64 -14.50 26.17
CA PRO A 927 39.63 -14.56 27.23
C PRO A 927 38.72 -15.77 27.08
N TRP A 928 38.46 -16.47 28.19
CA TRP A 928 37.59 -17.66 28.17
C TRP A 928 36.14 -17.31 27.81
N GLU A 929 35.73 -16.05 28.04
CA GLU A 929 34.41 -15.54 27.69
C GLU A 929 34.11 -15.65 26.19
N LEU A 930 35.13 -15.57 25.32
CA LEU A 930 34.94 -15.79 23.87
C LEU A 930 34.48 -17.20 23.55
N ALA A 931 34.83 -18.18 24.39
CA ALA A 931 34.41 -19.57 24.22
C ALA A 931 32.94 -19.82 24.59
N SER A 932 32.24 -18.79 25.10
CA SER A 932 30.81 -18.80 25.44
C SER A 932 29.91 -18.17 24.36
N LEU A 933 30.49 -17.67 23.27
CA LEU A 933 29.75 -17.12 22.14
C LEU A 933 29.23 -18.25 21.23
N ASP A 934 28.01 -18.72 21.50
CA ASP A 934 27.41 -19.86 20.79
C ASP A 934 27.11 -19.59 19.30
N SER A 935 26.97 -18.31 18.91
CA SER A 935 26.69 -17.89 17.52
C SER A 935 27.95 -17.72 16.66
N LEU A 936 29.14 -17.70 17.27
CA LEU A 936 30.39 -17.30 16.60
C LEU A 936 30.90 -18.38 15.65
N THR A 937 30.62 -18.27 14.36
CA THR A 937 31.02 -19.26 13.34
C THR A 937 32.41 -19.04 12.74
N THR A 938 32.90 -17.80 12.72
CA THR A 938 34.19 -17.42 12.14
C THR A 938 35.04 -16.71 13.19
N LEU A 939 36.27 -17.19 13.38
CA LEU A 939 37.23 -16.57 14.29
C LEU A 939 38.62 -16.53 13.66
N ASN A 940 39.28 -15.38 13.72
CA ASN A 940 40.67 -15.23 13.32
C ASN A 940 41.43 -14.30 14.28
N LEU A 941 42.41 -14.87 14.98
CA LEU A 941 43.28 -14.20 15.96
C LEU A 941 44.76 -14.32 15.55
N SER A 942 45.03 -14.71 14.31
CA SER A 942 46.38 -14.98 13.82
C SER A 942 47.25 -13.73 13.78
N ASN A 943 48.57 -13.90 13.75
CA ASN A 943 49.55 -12.83 13.62
C ASN A 943 49.37 -11.73 14.68
N ASN A 944 49.47 -12.13 15.95
CA ASN A 944 49.44 -11.25 17.12
C ASN A 944 50.57 -11.66 18.10
N LYS A 945 50.56 -11.11 19.32
CA LYS A 945 51.49 -11.43 20.42
C LYS A 945 50.76 -12.18 21.56
N LEU A 946 49.73 -12.97 21.24
CA LEU A 946 48.92 -13.70 22.23
C LEU A 946 49.72 -14.86 22.85
N VAL A 947 49.43 -15.14 24.12
CA VAL A 947 50.15 -16.15 24.93
C VAL A 947 49.18 -17.06 25.66
N GLY A 948 49.68 -18.15 26.23
CA GLY A 948 48.89 -19.04 27.10
C GLY A 948 48.10 -20.11 26.34
N SER A 949 47.14 -20.74 27.02
CA SER A 949 46.33 -21.83 26.46
C SER A 949 45.12 -21.30 25.69
N ILE A 950 44.86 -21.87 24.52
CA ILE A 950 43.60 -21.67 23.78
C ILE A 950 42.42 -22.20 24.63
N PRO A 951 41.34 -21.41 24.84
CA PRO A 951 40.16 -21.86 25.57
C PRO A 951 39.55 -23.15 24.99
N GLU A 952 39.33 -24.15 25.84
CA GLU A 952 38.72 -25.41 25.44
C GLU A 952 37.20 -25.35 25.60
N SER A 953 36.46 -25.20 24.49
CA SER A 953 35.02 -25.49 24.41
C SER A 953 34.73 -26.28 23.14
N PRO A 954 33.63 -27.07 23.07
CA PRO A 954 33.31 -27.89 21.89
C PRO A 954 33.25 -27.08 20.59
N HIS A 955 32.76 -25.83 20.66
CA HIS A 955 32.72 -24.91 19.53
C HIS A 955 34.08 -24.29 19.22
N PHE A 956 34.89 -23.91 20.23
CA PHE A 956 36.21 -23.29 19.98
C PHE A 956 37.19 -24.25 19.28
N LEU A 957 37.01 -25.57 19.48
CA LEU A 957 37.79 -26.61 18.82
C LEU A 957 37.47 -26.80 17.34
N THR A 958 36.36 -26.25 16.83
CA THR A 958 36.00 -26.36 15.40
C THR A 958 36.73 -25.34 14.54
N PHE A 959 37.33 -24.30 15.14
CA PHE A 959 38.10 -23.30 14.41
C PHE A 959 39.40 -23.88 13.84
N SER A 960 39.82 -23.36 12.69
CA SER A 960 41.03 -23.81 12.00
C SER A 960 42.29 -23.47 12.80
N ASN A 961 43.33 -24.30 12.68
CA ASN A 961 44.68 -23.98 13.16
C ASN A 961 45.14 -22.61 12.64
N SER A 962 44.82 -22.27 11.39
CA SER A 962 45.18 -20.99 10.77
C SER A 962 44.70 -19.78 11.55
N SER A 963 43.58 -19.88 12.26
CA SER A 963 43.01 -18.81 13.09
C SER A 963 43.91 -18.39 14.25
N PHE A 964 44.93 -19.18 14.60
CA PHE A 964 45.79 -18.96 15.77
C PHE A 964 47.29 -18.84 15.43
N LEU A 965 47.67 -19.08 14.17
CA LEU A 965 49.07 -19.03 13.73
C LEU A 965 49.68 -17.63 13.89
N GLY A 966 51.02 -17.54 13.94
CA GLY A 966 51.72 -16.27 14.10
C GLY A 966 51.77 -15.73 15.54
N ASN A 967 51.17 -16.42 16.52
CA ASN A 967 51.30 -16.14 17.95
C ASN A 967 52.36 -17.07 18.58
N GLU A 968 53.58 -16.57 18.81
CA GLU A 968 54.74 -17.41 19.17
C GLU A 968 54.53 -18.22 20.47
N ASP A 969 53.86 -17.66 21.46
CA ASP A 969 53.72 -18.22 22.82
C ASP A 969 52.36 -18.86 23.12
N LEU A 970 51.44 -18.88 22.15
CA LEU A 970 50.14 -19.55 22.27
C LEU A 970 50.30 -21.08 22.18
N CYS A 971 49.44 -21.84 22.85
CA CYS A 971 49.49 -23.31 22.88
C CYS A 971 48.11 -23.95 23.14
N GLY A 972 47.96 -25.25 22.90
CA GLY A 972 46.71 -26.00 23.08
C GLY A 972 45.93 -26.20 21.77
N PRO A 973 45.01 -27.18 21.69
CA PRO A 973 44.21 -27.42 20.49
C PRO A 973 43.43 -26.16 20.06
N PRO A 974 43.31 -25.86 18.75
CA PRO A 974 43.65 -26.69 17.59
C PRO A 974 45.14 -26.62 17.15
N LEU A 975 46.02 -25.89 17.86
CA LEU A 975 47.45 -25.92 17.58
C LEU A 975 48.06 -27.28 17.99
N SER A 976 49.07 -27.74 17.24
CA SER A 976 49.86 -28.92 17.62
C SER A 976 50.82 -28.65 18.78
N LYS A 977 51.02 -27.38 19.16
CA LYS A 977 51.92 -26.95 20.24
C LYS A 977 51.28 -27.21 21.61
N LEU A 978 51.86 -28.12 22.38
CA LEU A 978 51.41 -28.47 23.73
C LEU A 978 51.78 -27.38 24.76
N CYS A 979 50.86 -27.07 25.67
CA CYS A 979 51.14 -26.15 26.78
C CYS A 979 52.06 -26.78 27.82
N LYS A 980 53.08 -26.04 28.27
CA LYS A 980 53.97 -26.48 29.35
C LYS A 980 53.20 -26.46 30.68
N SER A 981 53.05 -27.62 31.32
CA SER A 981 52.44 -27.76 32.64
C SER A 981 53.28 -27.04 33.70
N ASN A 982 52.83 -25.86 34.15
CA ASN A 982 53.24 -25.29 35.42
C ASN A 982 52.09 -25.46 36.41
N VAL A 983 52.35 -26.28 37.43
CA VAL A 983 51.44 -26.62 38.53
C VAL A 983 51.12 -25.39 39.37
N VAL A 984 49.87 -24.89 39.38
CA VAL A 984 49.26 -24.07 40.46
C VAL A 984 47.74 -24.37 40.49
N PRO A 985 47.07 -24.45 41.67
CA PRO A 985 46.02 -25.45 41.91
C PRO A 985 44.64 -25.05 41.36
N SER A 986 44.01 -26.00 40.66
CA SER A 986 42.61 -25.88 40.27
C SER A 986 41.71 -25.88 41.50
N LYS A 987 41.00 -24.79 41.77
CA LYS A 987 39.71 -24.86 42.48
C LYS A 987 38.66 -25.37 41.50
N LYS A 988 38.70 -26.66 41.18
CA LYS A 988 37.60 -27.34 40.47
C LYS A 988 36.36 -27.30 41.36
N LYS A 989 35.39 -26.44 41.04
CA LYS A 989 34.01 -26.64 41.49
C LYS A 989 33.50 -27.89 40.75
N LYS A 990 33.14 -28.94 41.49
CA LYS A 990 32.52 -30.15 40.92
C LYS A 990 31.06 -29.84 40.60
N TYR A 991 30.67 -30.02 39.35
CA TYR A 991 29.29 -30.03 38.88
C TYR A 991 28.95 -31.46 38.47
N LEU A 992 27.70 -31.86 38.66
CA LEU A 992 27.18 -33.14 38.19
C LEU A 992 26.21 -32.83 37.04
N ASP A 993 26.53 -33.30 35.84
CA ASP A 993 25.70 -33.09 34.65
C ASP A 993 24.63 -34.20 34.56
N PHE A 994 23.37 -33.80 34.45
CA PHE A 994 22.26 -34.70 34.08
C PHE A 994 21.82 -34.36 32.66
N ILE A 995 21.83 -35.37 31.78
CA ILE A 995 21.35 -35.26 30.40
C ILE A 995 20.09 -36.12 30.29
N LEU A 996 18.96 -35.48 29.97
CA LEU A 996 17.70 -36.17 29.72
C LEU A 996 17.42 -36.15 28.21
N PHE A 997 17.18 -37.33 27.62
CA PHE A 997 16.75 -37.45 26.23
C PHE A 997 15.23 -37.60 26.17
N LEU A 998 14.55 -36.64 25.54
CA LEU A 998 13.12 -36.72 25.24
C LEU A 998 12.96 -36.87 23.73
N PHE A 999 12.43 -38.01 23.30
CA PHE A 999 12.08 -38.29 21.92
C PHE A 999 10.61 -37.96 21.70
N VAL A 1000 10.31 -36.96 20.86
CA VAL A 1000 8.94 -36.66 20.43
C VAL A 1000 8.75 -37.24 19.03
N GLY A 1001 7.96 -38.30 18.92
CA GLY A 1001 7.59 -38.90 17.63
C GLY A 1001 6.31 -38.30 17.10
N THR A 1002 6.36 -37.60 15.96
CA THR A 1002 5.16 -37.25 15.19
C THR A 1002 4.80 -38.42 14.28
N ARG A 1003 3.57 -38.94 14.41
CA ARG A 1003 3.04 -39.97 13.51
C ARG A 1003 2.71 -39.36 12.15
N PHE A 1004 3.63 -39.40 11.18
CA PHE A 1004 3.32 -39.46 9.75
C PHE A 1004 4.54 -39.98 8.96
N GLY A 1005 4.43 -41.19 8.40
CA GLY A 1005 5.03 -41.60 7.13
C GLY A 1005 6.54 -41.78 6.98
N VAL A 1006 7.40 -40.87 7.44
CA VAL A 1006 8.86 -40.95 7.29
C VAL A 1006 9.49 -40.26 8.51
N GLY A 1007 10.11 -41.02 9.41
CA GLY A 1007 10.50 -40.56 10.73
C GLY A 1007 11.73 -39.66 10.75
N PHE A 1008 11.56 -38.39 11.10
CA PHE A 1008 12.60 -37.59 11.75
C PHE A 1008 12.32 -37.57 13.26
N ALA A 1009 13.30 -38.03 14.06
CA ALA A 1009 13.28 -37.86 15.50
C ALA A 1009 14.04 -36.57 15.84
N VAL A 1010 13.36 -35.57 16.40
CA VAL A 1010 14.02 -34.43 17.02
C VAL A 1010 14.36 -34.82 18.45
N ALA A 1011 15.66 -34.89 18.76
CA ALA A 1011 16.14 -35.05 20.12
C ALA A 1011 16.28 -33.66 20.73
N ILE A 1012 15.44 -33.33 21.71
CA ILE A 1012 15.64 -32.13 22.53
C ILE A 1012 16.58 -32.53 23.67
N VAL A 1013 17.81 -31.99 23.64
CA VAL A 1013 18.79 -32.16 24.71
C VAL A 1013 18.62 -31.01 25.68
N VAL A 1014 18.16 -31.30 26.89
CA VAL A 1014 18.11 -30.32 27.97
C VAL A 1014 19.20 -30.67 28.98
N ALA A 1015 20.22 -29.83 29.06
CA ALA A 1015 21.33 -29.98 30.02
C ALA A 1015 21.16 -28.95 31.15
N TRP A 1016 21.18 -29.41 32.40
CA TRP A 1016 21.13 -28.54 33.58
C TRP A 1016 22.43 -28.71 34.37
N ARG A 1017 23.10 -27.60 34.70
CA ARG A 1017 24.26 -27.56 35.60
C ARG A 1017 23.85 -27.11 36.98
N ILE A 1018 23.88 -28.01 37.97
CA ILE A 1018 23.62 -27.66 39.38
C ILE A 1018 24.95 -27.70 40.17
N PRO A 1019 25.32 -26.62 40.88
CA PRO A 1019 26.51 -26.60 41.75
C PRO A 1019 26.32 -27.50 42.97
N VAL A 1020 27.22 -28.45 43.20
CA VAL A 1020 27.25 -29.24 44.44
C VAL A 1020 27.93 -28.41 45.53
N ARG A 1021 27.16 -27.92 46.51
CA ARG A 1021 27.72 -27.41 47.78
C ARG A 1021 28.11 -28.60 48.66
N LYS A 1022 29.28 -28.53 49.30
CA LYS A 1022 29.59 -29.36 50.48
C LYS A 1022 28.73 -28.92 51.65
#